data_AF-A0A832XTK9-F1
#
_entry.id   AF-A0A832XTK9-F1
#
_cell.length_a   1.000
_cell.length_b   1.000
_cell.length_c   1.000
_cell.angle_alpha   90.00
_cell.angle_beta   90.00
_cell.angle_gamma   90.00
#
_symmetry.space_group_name_H-M   'P 1'
#
loop_
_entity.id
_entity.type
_entity.pdbx_description
1 polymer ?
#
loop_
_entity_poly.entity_id
_entity_poly.type
_entity_poly.pdbx_seq_one_letter_code
_entity_poly.pdbx_strand_id
1 'polypeptide(L)'
;MRRPTRPSNALSITLVVLLLGMSASLAIDSGDRAELAVDKPVLETHSNLYFPGSQEGSIYSDSTLAASSFHTCVVMDDKKMKCWGDGVSGKLGNGSSLDKYVPEYVALGANGGPSLATEHFSYGHFSLARMIDGSIQGWGENGQNNIGCDTTTCWWGGGQNLPLQTKMPATRTAIQVSPGLHHSCAVMDDLSVWCWGQNNYGQVGNGYAPQDVTQGPTNIPMPTGRTAIALAGGSQYSCAVLDDGSAMCWGSNDYGQLGTGNYVDVDEPTAVTAVPSNRTIAAISAAQKTTCAILDDGSLVCWGRGELGQFGDGTYTSSSTTARYVSLPAGRTAISITTGMEHVCAVLDDHSAWCWGNNSYGQIGDGTTTNRPMPTSVSFPAGLTVSVITTGSTHTCAIASNASVYCWGSHEEGELGLGQLSTGYRRDSDIPAWVNLSGGGAGPGAHASVGERDPDHDGIISIFDSTPWPADSCPPGQYLWDLHCVDASPGHYVPYHGMTEEFPCPEGTFNPDTGQSSCYDTTPGHYTNSTGSSTQTDCPPGTYQPDYGQTSCLDVDRGHYSNAGSASGILCPPSTYQPDTGQPSCSDADPGHYVSETGQFDQIQCSPGTYQPVAGQTSCFSASEGYYAPGFGSAEQLVCEPGAYSPSTGLDSCYPADPGYYVYEELATGQTPCPKGSHQPTPASIGCSLVNPGHYAPAPGTAFEIPCPAGTYQPDSGADHCIDADIGHHASGPGNFDQSPCDPGTYAFEGGTGDCLAADPGYYVPDSGASSQTACEVGEHQPDSGAPTCLDNEIGHYTDQTGTAEQIPCSPGTYQSSIGQTACIEADFGFHVPYSGSAGQIPCSPGTYQSS
;
A
#
# COMPACT_ATOMS: atom_id res chain seq x y z
N MET A 1 -48.69 48.29 -96.69
CA MET A 1 -48.79 47.25 -97.74
C MET A 1 -48.84 45.89 -97.06
N ARG A 2 -49.90 45.09 -97.36
CA ARG A 2 -50.03 43.61 -97.36
C ARG A 2 -49.32 42.81 -96.24
N ARG A 3 -49.88 41.81 -95.56
CA ARG A 3 -51.18 41.13 -95.42
C ARG A 3 -50.92 40.02 -94.35
N PRO A 4 -51.88 39.61 -93.51
CA PRO A 4 -51.77 38.42 -92.67
C PRO A 4 -52.36 37.18 -93.36
N THR A 5 -51.99 35.94 -92.95
CA THR A 5 -52.80 34.70 -93.00
C THR A 5 -52.02 33.45 -92.50
N ARG A 6 -52.54 32.76 -91.46
CA ARG A 6 -52.49 31.28 -91.25
C ARG A 6 -53.59 30.61 -92.12
N PRO A 7 -53.80 29.26 -92.22
CA PRO A 7 -53.21 28.09 -91.52
C PRO A 7 -52.88 26.85 -92.43
N SER A 8 -52.38 25.74 -91.84
CA SER A 8 -52.90 24.35 -91.93
C SER A 8 -51.84 23.21 -91.93
N ASN A 9 -51.95 22.38 -90.88
CA ASN A 9 -51.88 20.92 -90.78
C ASN A 9 -50.95 20.09 -91.70
N ALA A 10 -49.97 19.43 -91.06
CA ALA A 10 -49.62 18.04 -91.35
C ALA A 10 -49.13 17.35 -90.06
N LEU A 11 -50.01 16.53 -89.48
CA LEU A 11 -49.66 15.42 -88.59
C LEU A 11 -48.93 14.35 -89.43
N SER A 12 -47.87 13.71 -88.91
CA SER A 12 -47.94 12.31 -88.43
C SER A 12 -46.58 11.61 -88.28
N ILE A 13 -46.48 10.86 -87.17
CA ILE A 13 -45.66 9.64 -86.92
C ILE A 13 -44.19 9.86 -86.50
N THR A 14 -43.96 10.04 -85.19
CA THR A 14 -43.17 9.11 -84.34
C THR A 14 -43.36 9.45 -82.85
N LEU A 15 -44.35 8.87 -82.17
CA LEU A 15 -44.32 8.45 -80.74
C LEU A 15 -45.72 7.98 -80.26
N VAL A 16 -46.25 6.89 -80.83
CA VAL A 16 -47.40 6.16 -80.26
C VAL A 16 -47.05 4.67 -80.25
N VAL A 17 -46.18 4.31 -79.32
CA VAL A 17 -45.92 2.97 -78.77
C VAL A 17 -45.40 3.30 -77.36
N LEU A 18 -46.20 3.60 -76.34
CA LEU A 18 -46.99 2.65 -75.57
C LEU A 18 -47.82 3.44 -74.54
N LEU A 19 -49.07 3.72 -74.86
CA LEU A 19 -50.15 3.64 -73.87
C LEU A 19 -50.66 2.21 -73.94
N LEU A 20 -50.70 1.49 -72.82
CA LEU A 20 -51.77 0.57 -72.42
C LEU A 20 -51.37 -0.15 -71.12
N GLY A 21 -52.04 0.21 -70.02
CA GLY A 21 -51.89 -0.47 -68.74
C GLY A 21 -52.55 0.26 -67.56
N MET A 22 -53.76 0.77 -67.75
CA MET A 22 -54.59 1.23 -66.63
C MET A 22 -55.27 0.04 -65.95
N SER A 23 -55.24 0.00 -64.61
CA SER A 23 -56.32 -0.62 -63.83
C SER A 23 -56.45 0.00 -62.43
N ALA A 24 -57.56 0.74 -62.27
CA ALA A 24 -58.41 0.99 -61.10
C ALA A 24 -57.75 1.40 -59.75
N SER A 25 -57.88 2.66 -59.31
CA SER A 25 -59.01 3.26 -58.58
C SER A 25 -59.05 2.91 -57.07
N LEU A 26 -58.77 3.90 -56.22
CA LEU A 26 -59.59 4.30 -55.07
C LEU A 26 -59.11 5.66 -54.56
N ALA A 27 -60.06 6.57 -54.35
CA ALA A 27 -59.85 7.90 -53.78
C ALA A 27 -59.77 7.82 -52.25
N ILE A 28 -58.84 8.53 -51.64
CA ILE A 28 -59.03 9.18 -50.32
C ILE A 28 -58.40 10.56 -50.38
N ASP A 29 -59.25 11.53 -50.06
CA ASP A 29 -59.05 12.95 -49.86
C ASP A 29 -58.38 13.24 -48.50
N SER A 30 -57.61 14.33 -48.46
CA SER A 30 -56.98 15.06 -47.32
C SER A 30 -55.45 15.11 -47.49
N GLY A 31 -54.76 16.24 -47.50
CA GLY A 31 -55.07 17.64 -47.31
C GLY A 31 -53.72 18.39 -47.36
N ASP A 32 -53.75 19.65 -47.79
CA ASP A 32 -52.69 20.66 -47.62
C ASP A 32 -51.27 20.37 -48.15
N ARG A 33 -51.06 20.64 -49.45
CA ARG A 33 -49.76 21.14 -49.92
C ARG A 33 -49.76 22.67 -49.81
N ALA A 34 -49.34 23.17 -48.65
CA ALA A 34 -48.77 24.50 -48.58
C ALA A 34 -47.41 24.46 -49.30
N GLU A 35 -47.31 25.11 -50.45
CA GLU A 35 -46.01 25.59 -50.95
C GLU A 35 -45.50 26.62 -49.94
N LEU A 36 -44.62 26.20 -49.04
CA LEU A 36 -43.78 27.12 -48.29
C LEU A 36 -42.58 27.44 -49.17
N ALA A 37 -42.52 28.70 -49.63
CA ALA A 37 -41.30 29.32 -50.08
C ALA A 37 -40.21 29.03 -49.04
N VAL A 38 -39.12 28.40 -49.48
CA VAL A 38 -37.93 28.21 -48.66
C VAL A 38 -37.26 29.57 -48.53
N ASP A 39 -37.77 30.40 -47.61
CA ASP A 39 -36.91 31.33 -46.89
C ASP A 39 -35.93 30.45 -46.13
N LYS A 40 -34.74 30.22 -46.72
CA LYS A 40 -33.62 29.69 -45.96
C LYS A 40 -33.43 30.70 -44.81
N PRO A 41 -33.56 30.28 -43.55
CA PRO A 41 -33.26 31.18 -42.45
C PRO A 41 -31.84 31.69 -42.66
N VAL A 42 -31.65 33.01 -42.52
CA VAL A 42 -30.32 33.59 -42.36
C VAL A 42 -29.70 32.82 -41.19
N LEU A 43 -28.65 32.06 -41.45
CA LEU A 43 -27.91 31.35 -40.41
C LEU A 43 -27.43 32.43 -39.43
N GLU A 44 -28.05 32.50 -38.25
CA GLU A 44 -27.55 33.35 -37.17
C GLU A 44 -26.28 32.70 -36.61
N THR A 45 -25.18 32.84 -37.35
CA THR A 45 -23.86 32.34 -36.99
C THR A 45 -23.23 33.10 -35.83
N HIS A 46 -23.94 34.06 -35.22
CA HIS A 46 -23.35 35.01 -34.27
C HIS A 46 -24.18 35.35 -33.02
N SER A 47 -25.29 34.65 -32.73
CA SER A 47 -26.06 34.82 -31.47
C SER A 47 -25.80 33.65 -30.51
N ASN A 48 -25.53 33.91 -29.23
CA ASN A 48 -25.25 32.92 -28.16
C ASN A 48 -23.92 32.13 -28.29
N LEU A 49 -22.83 32.81 -28.66
CA LEU A 49 -21.56 32.21 -29.13
C LEU A 49 -20.52 31.79 -28.07
N TYR A 50 -20.82 31.87 -26.78
CA TYR A 50 -19.80 31.73 -25.73
C TYR A 50 -19.70 30.28 -25.24
N PHE A 51 -19.37 29.34 -26.14
CA PHE A 51 -19.06 27.95 -25.80
C PHE A 51 -17.53 27.77 -25.66
N PRO A 52 -17.04 27.11 -24.59
CA PRO A 52 -15.62 26.81 -24.41
C PRO A 52 -15.02 25.88 -25.49
N GLY A 53 -13.83 26.19 -26.03
CA GLY A 53 -12.97 25.21 -26.74
C GLY A 53 -12.62 25.46 -28.22
N SER A 54 -13.05 26.54 -28.88
CA SER A 54 -12.94 26.69 -30.35
C SER A 54 -11.69 27.45 -30.89
N GLN A 55 -10.83 26.85 -31.74
CA GLN A 55 -9.78 27.51 -32.60
C GLN A 55 -9.16 26.60 -33.69
N GLU A 56 -8.38 27.04 -34.69
CA GLU A 56 -8.13 28.34 -35.35
C GLU A 56 -9.08 28.46 -36.56
N GLY A 57 -9.44 29.67 -36.97
CA GLY A 57 -10.46 29.81 -38.00
C GLY A 57 -11.83 30.11 -37.42
N SER A 58 -12.53 29.11 -36.89
CA SER A 58 -13.95 29.22 -36.53
C SER A 58 -14.25 29.21 -35.02
N ILE A 59 -15.48 29.59 -34.68
CA ILE A 59 -16.23 29.24 -33.44
C ILE A 59 -16.78 27.79 -33.44
N TYR A 60 -16.59 27.01 -34.51
CA TYR A 60 -17.00 25.58 -34.57
C TYR A 60 -16.07 24.73 -35.47
N SER A 61 -14.79 24.55 -35.13
CA SER A 61 -14.01 23.46 -35.71
C SER A 61 -12.77 23.13 -34.91
N ASP A 62 -12.69 21.86 -34.52
CA ASP A 62 -11.46 21.08 -34.40
C ASP A 62 -10.52 21.36 -35.60
N SER A 63 -9.32 21.86 -35.33
CA SER A 63 -8.30 22.03 -36.37
C SER A 63 -7.73 20.66 -36.73
N THR A 64 -8.26 20.02 -37.77
CA THR A 64 -7.73 18.74 -38.28
C THR A 64 -6.61 18.92 -39.30
N LEU A 65 -6.41 20.14 -39.80
CA LEU A 65 -5.36 20.52 -40.75
C LEU A 65 -4.69 21.79 -40.24
N ALA A 66 -3.37 21.74 -40.03
CA ALA A 66 -2.60 22.95 -39.72
C ALA A 66 -1.40 23.08 -40.65
N ALA A 67 -1.26 24.28 -41.23
CA ALA A 67 -0.10 24.74 -41.96
C ALA A 67 0.73 25.60 -41.02
N SER A 68 1.97 25.19 -40.79
CA SER A 68 2.84 25.75 -39.75
C SER A 68 3.99 26.52 -40.40
N SER A 69 5.09 26.79 -39.66
CA SER A 69 6.17 27.61 -40.23
C SER A 69 6.66 27.13 -41.60
N PHE A 70 6.95 25.83 -41.75
CA PHE A 70 7.44 25.22 -43.01
C PHE A 70 7.01 23.75 -43.17
N HIS A 71 6.00 23.31 -42.42
CA HIS A 71 5.45 21.96 -42.49
C HIS A 71 3.93 22.00 -42.39
N THR A 72 3.27 20.93 -42.81
CA THR A 72 1.82 20.79 -42.78
C THR A 72 1.49 19.41 -42.23
N CYS A 73 0.50 19.33 -41.36
CA CYS A 73 -0.03 18.06 -40.88
C CYS A 73 -1.55 18.01 -40.96
N VAL A 74 -2.06 16.81 -41.16
CA VAL A 74 -3.48 16.51 -41.25
C VAL A 74 -3.84 15.30 -40.40
N VAL A 75 -4.94 15.39 -39.67
CA VAL A 75 -5.67 14.28 -39.05
C VAL A 75 -6.59 13.69 -40.11
N MET A 76 -6.46 12.41 -40.36
CA MET A 76 -7.30 11.68 -41.31
C MET A 76 -8.61 11.22 -40.66
N ASP A 77 -9.57 10.83 -41.48
CA ASP A 77 -10.83 10.21 -41.07
C ASP A 77 -10.65 9.06 -40.07
N ASP A 78 -9.64 8.22 -40.29
CA ASP A 78 -9.25 7.11 -39.41
C ASP A 78 -8.50 7.53 -38.14
N LYS A 79 -8.49 8.83 -37.82
CA LYS A 79 -7.83 9.48 -36.67
C LYS A 79 -6.33 9.29 -36.61
N LYS A 80 -5.69 8.70 -37.64
CA LYS A 80 -4.23 8.75 -37.79
C LYS A 80 -3.82 10.08 -38.37
N MET A 81 -2.54 10.40 -38.26
CA MET A 81 -2.00 11.66 -38.75
C MET A 81 -0.94 11.47 -39.82
N LYS A 82 -0.91 12.41 -40.77
CA LYS A 82 0.19 12.57 -41.71
C LYS A 82 0.77 13.97 -41.65
N CYS A 83 2.09 14.07 -41.71
CA CYS A 83 2.84 15.32 -41.80
C CYS A 83 3.79 15.32 -43.00
N TRP A 84 4.04 16.50 -43.56
CA TRP A 84 5.02 16.73 -44.64
C TRP A 84 5.60 18.15 -44.58
N GLY A 85 6.65 18.40 -45.35
CA GLY A 85 7.44 19.63 -45.33
C GLY A 85 8.77 19.47 -44.59
N ASP A 86 9.20 20.54 -43.94
CA ASP A 86 10.45 20.62 -43.18
C ASP A 86 10.51 19.57 -42.06
N GLY A 87 11.54 18.72 -42.12
CA GLY A 87 11.80 17.68 -41.13
C GLY A 87 12.77 18.10 -40.03
N VAL A 88 13.44 19.23 -40.18
CA VAL A 88 14.49 19.66 -39.25
C VAL A 88 13.91 19.81 -37.85
N SER A 89 14.67 19.34 -36.84
CA SER A 89 14.23 19.28 -35.44
C SER A 89 13.02 18.37 -35.18
N GLY A 90 12.67 17.47 -36.10
CA GLY A 90 11.66 16.43 -35.85
C GLY A 90 10.21 16.87 -36.03
N LYS A 91 9.98 18.00 -36.70
CA LYS A 91 8.66 18.64 -36.92
C LYS A 91 7.59 17.72 -37.53
N LEU A 92 8.00 16.63 -38.16
CA LEU A 92 7.09 15.67 -38.79
C LEU A 92 6.69 14.51 -37.87
N GLY A 93 7.34 14.33 -36.72
CA GLY A 93 6.96 13.32 -35.72
C GLY A 93 7.02 11.86 -36.22
N ASN A 94 7.77 11.60 -37.29
CA ASN A 94 7.84 10.30 -37.97
C ASN A 94 9.12 9.51 -37.63
N GLY A 95 9.85 9.92 -36.58
CA GLY A 95 11.14 9.36 -36.18
C GLY A 95 12.33 9.84 -37.02
N SER A 96 12.12 10.69 -38.01
CA SER A 96 13.16 11.26 -38.87
C SER A 96 13.28 12.77 -38.70
N SER A 97 14.43 13.32 -39.09
CA SER A 97 14.67 14.76 -39.19
C SER A 97 14.86 15.21 -40.66
N LEU A 98 14.43 14.38 -41.61
CA LEU A 98 14.54 14.65 -43.03
C LEU A 98 13.24 15.25 -43.55
N ASP A 99 13.37 16.22 -44.45
CA ASP A 99 12.25 16.82 -45.15
C ASP A 99 11.48 15.77 -45.94
N LYS A 100 10.16 15.93 -45.98
CA LYS A 100 9.25 15.03 -46.68
C LYS A 100 8.41 15.83 -47.64
N TYR A 101 8.61 15.58 -48.93
CA TYR A 101 7.85 16.26 -49.99
C TYR A 101 6.48 15.65 -50.24
N VAL A 102 6.13 14.55 -49.55
CA VAL A 102 4.83 13.88 -49.62
C VAL A 102 4.34 13.56 -48.21
N PRO A 103 3.01 13.46 -47.98
CA PRO A 103 2.44 13.09 -46.70
C PRO A 103 2.99 11.77 -46.14
N GLU A 104 3.50 11.79 -44.91
CA GLU A 104 4.08 10.65 -44.20
C GLU A 104 3.42 10.49 -42.83
N TYR A 105 3.29 9.25 -42.35
CA TYR A 105 2.63 9.00 -41.05
C TYR A 105 3.43 9.57 -39.87
N VAL A 106 2.69 10.16 -38.93
CA VAL A 106 3.19 10.52 -37.61
C VAL A 106 3.18 9.29 -36.71
N ALA A 107 4.22 9.08 -35.92
CA ALA A 107 4.35 7.96 -35.00
C ALA A 107 3.62 8.22 -33.67
N LEU A 108 2.30 8.49 -33.72
CA LEU A 108 1.47 8.76 -32.55
C LEU A 108 1.52 7.61 -31.53
N GLY A 109 1.50 7.97 -30.24
CA GLY A 109 1.56 7.02 -29.12
C GLY A 109 2.95 6.42 -28.88
N ALA A 110 3.96 6.78 -29.69
CA ALA A 110 5.34 6.53 -29.33
C ALA A 110 5.61 7.13 -27.95
N ASN A 111 6.15 6.34 -27.02
CA ASN A 111 6.45 6.74 -25.64
C ASN A 111 5.25 6.86 -24.67
N GLY A 112 4.15 6.13 -24.90
CA GLY A 112 3.18 5.80 -23.85
C GLY A 112 1.87 6.61 -23.82
N GLY A 113 1.50 7.26 -24.93
CA GLY A 113 0.19 7.90 -25.11
C GLY A 113 -0.70 7.16 -26.13
N PRO A 114 -1.94 7.63 -26.38
CA PRO A 114 -2.83 7.05 -27.39
C PRO A 114 -2.26 7.16 -28.79
N SER A 115 -2.66 6.26 -29.69
CA SER A 115 -2.20 6.25 -31.07
C SER A 115 -3.09 7.03 -32.05
N LEU A 116 -4.21 7.60 -31.58
CA LEU A 116 -5.23 8.26 -32.41
C LEU A 116 -5.48 9.69 -31.96
N ALA A 117 -5.44 10.62 -32.91
CA ALA A 117 -5.61 12.05 -32.71
C ALA A 117 -6.99 12.52 -33.18
N THR A 118 -7.57 13.47 -32.45
CA THR A 118 -8.82 14.15 -32.83
C THR A 118 -8.54 15.50 -33.47
N GLU A 119 -7.51 16.21 -32.97
CA GLU A 119 -7.17 17.57 -33.40
C GLU A 119 -5.66 17.75 -33.51
N HIS A 120 -5.24 18.68 -34.35
CA HIS A 120 -3.86 19.07 -34.57
C HIS A 120 -3.70 20.60 -34.58
N PHE A 121 -2.71 21.07 -33.83
CA PHE A 121 -2.41 22.48 -33.68
C PHE A 121 -0.93 22.71 -33.93
N SER A 122 -0.62 23.66 -34.82
CA SER A 122 0.76 24.05 -35.04
C SER A 122 0.83 25.36 -35.83
N TYR A 123 1.43 26.38 -35.20
CA TYR A 123 1.81 27.63 -35.86
C TYR A 123 3.33 27.67 -36.11
N GLY A 124 4.13 27.22 -35.15
CA GLY A 124 5.58 27.38 -35.16
C GLY A 124 6.39 26.20 -35.71
N HIS A 125 7.48 25.88 -35.01
CA HIS A 125 8.46 24.85 -35.37
C HIS A 125 8.26 23.52 -34.63
N PHE A 126 7.05 23.29 -34.15
CA PHE A 126 6.64 22.11 -33.41
C PHE A 126 5.14 21.92 -33.59
N SER A 127 4.66 20.72 -33.32
CA SER A 127 3.25 20.35 -33.47
C SER A 127 2.73 19.76 -32.17
N LEU A 128 1.46 20.02 -31.89
CA LEU A 128 0.70 19.42 -30.81
C LEU A 128 -0.54 18.77 -31.41
N ALA A 129 -0.93 17.62 -30.87
CA ALA A 129 -2.18 16.95 -31.22
C ALA A 129 -2.93 16.60 -29.94
N ARG A 130 -4.25 16.83 -29.96
CA ARG A 130 -5.15 16.30 -28.94
C ARG A 130 -5.56 14.91 -29.34
N MET A 131 -5.48 13.98 -28.39
CA MET A 131 -5.74 12.57 -28.59
C MET A 131 -7.16 12.21 -28.18
N ILE A 132 -7.63 11.02 -28.60
CA ILE A 132 -9.01 10.56 -28.33
C ILE A 132 -9.36 10.45 -26.83
N ASP A 133 -8.37 10.29 -25.96
CA ASP A 133 -8.51 10.25 -24.51
C ASP A 133 -8.41 11.64 -23.84
N GLY A 134 -8.27 12.71 -24.61
CA GLY A 134 -8.06 14.08 -24.13
C GLY A 134 -6.62 14.43 -23.75
N SER A 135 -5.67 13.51 -23.86
CA SER A 135 -4.24 13.79 -23.69
C SER A 135 -3.69 14.63 -24.85
N ILE A 136 -2.57 15.32 -24.62
CA ILE A 136 -1.88 16.07 -25.67
C ILE A 136 -0.55 15.38 -25.96
N GLN A 137 -0.26 15.17 -27.24
CA GLN A 137 1.06 14.76 -27.70
C GLN A 137 1.72 15.86 -28.53
N GLY A 138 3.01 16.09 -28.31
CA GLY A 138 3.79 17.07 -29.05
C GLY A 138 5.11 16.53 -29.58
N TRP A 139 5.56 17.11 -30.70
CA TRP A 139 6.83 16.78 -31.37
C TRP A 139 7.38 18.01 -32.10
N GLY A 140 8.64 17.92 -32.57
CA GLY A 140 9.35 19.03 -33.21
C GLY A 140 10.31 19.75 -32.28
N GLU A 141 10.62 21.02 -32.57
CA GLU A 141 11.53 21.82 -31.74
C GLU A 141 11.06 21.86 -30.28
N ASN A 142 11.96 21.64 -29.31
CA ASN A 142 11.62 21.70 -27.88
C ASN A 142 12.70 22.39 -27.03
N GLY A 143 13.40 23.38 -27.60
CA GLY A 143 14.51 24.07 -26.93
C GLY A 143 14.10 24.82 -25.67
N GLN A 144 12.85 25.30 -25.61
CA GLN A 144 12.29 26.11 -24.53
C GLN A 144 11.16 25.38 -23.77
N ASN A 145 11.09 24.05 -23.91
CA ASN A 145 9.99 23.20 -23.42
C ASN A 145 8.60 23.62 -23.94
N ASN A 146 8.49 24.05 -25.19
CA ASN A 146 7.23 24.42 -25.83
C ASN A 146 6.27 23.23 -26.06
N ILE A 147 6.74 21.98 -25.95
CA ILE A 147 5.90 20.76 -25.89
C ILE A 147 5.27 20.56 -24.50
N GLY A 148 5.92 21.05 -23.43
CA GLY A 148 5.37 20.97 -22.06
C GLY A 148 5.45 19.58 -21.43
N CYS A 149 6.46 18.79 -21.80
CA CYS A 149 6.69 17.46 -21.24
C CYS A 149 7.61 17.49 -20.00
N ASP A 150 7.66 16.39 -19.25
CA ASP A 150 8.48 16.30 -18.02
C ASP A 150 9.99 16.37 -18.32
N THR A 151 10.72 17.04 -17.44
CA THR A 151 12.19 17.00 -17.31
C THR A 151 12.80 15.60 -17.30
N THR A 152 12.06 14.58 -16.86
CA THR A 152 12.53 13.19 -16.79
C THR A 152 12.37 12.42 -18.10
N THR A 153 11.38 12.77 -18.92
CA THR A 153 11.07 12.11 -20.20
C THR A 153 11.60 12.86 -21.41
N CYS A 154 11.93 14.15 -21.26
CA CYS A 154 12.36 15.01 -22.34
C CYS A 154 13.80 15.49 -22.17
N TRP A 155 14.59 15.42 -23.24
CA TRP A 155 15.90 16.05 -23.27
C TRP A 155 15.76 17.53 -23.67
N TRP A 156 16.20 18.41 -22.78
CA TRP A 156 16.11 19.85 -22.98
C TRP A 156 17.30 20.31 -23.82
N GLY A 157 17.00 20.78 -25.04
CA GLY A 157 18.00 21.33 -25.96
C GLY A 157 18.00 20.76 -27.37
N GLY A 158 16.99 19.97 -27.77
CA GLY A 158 16.93 19.39 -29.12
C GLY A 158 15.51 19.19 -29.66
N GLY A 159 15.43 18.89 -30.94
CA GLY A 159 14.19 18.50 -31.61
C GLY A 159 13.72 17.09 -31.24
N GLN A 160 12.42 16.91 -31.11
CA GLN A 160 11.75 15.65 -30.80
C GLN A 160 11.18 15.06 -32.08
N ASN A 161 11.83 14.02 -32.60
CA ASN A 161 11.40 13.38 -33.85
C ASN A 161 10.24 12.38 -33.63
N LEU A 162 9.89 12.08 -32.38
CA LEU A 162 8.76 11.24 -32.01
C LEU A 162 7.81 12.04 -31.10
N PRO A 163 6.50 11.82 -31.20
CA PRO A 163 5.53 12.37 -30.26
C PRO A 163 5.85 12.03 -28.81
N LEU A 164 5.62 12.99 -27.93
CA LEU A 164 5.78 12.90 -26.49
C LEU A 164 4.55 13.48 -25.82
N GLN A 165 4.12 12.87 -24.72
CA GLN A 165 2.96 13.36 -23.99
C GLN A 165 3.30 14.65 -23.23
N THR A 166 2.48 15.69 -23.42
CA THR A 166 2.51 16.90 -22.61
C THR A 166 2.02 16.56 -21.20
N LYS A 167 2.75 17.01 -20.18
CA LYS A 167 2.42 16.74 -18.78
C LYS A 167 1.42 17.77 -18.26
N MET A 168 0.16 17.60 -18.63
CA MET A 168 -0.94 18.38 -18.07
C MET A 168 -1.20 18.00 -16.60
N PRO A 169 -1.83 18.88 -15.79
CA PRO A 169 -2.23 18.55 -14.42
C PRO A 169 -3.14 17.32 -14.39
N ALA A 170 -2.87 16.35 -13.50
CA ALA A 170 -3.50 15.02 -13.51
C ALA A 170 -5.04 15.00 -13.35
N THR A 171 -5.65 16.11 -12.89
CA THR A 171 -7.09 16.22 -12.67
C THR A 171 -7.83 16.97 -13.78
N ARG A 172 -7.16 17.27 -14.89
CA ARG A 172 -7.66 18.18 -15.92
C ARG A 172 -7.34 17.69 -17.32
N THR A 173 -8.30 17.84 -18.22
CA THR A 173 -8.13 17.58 -19.65
C THR A 173 -8.16 18.88 -20.43
N ALA A 174 -7.32 19.00 -21.47
CA ALA A 174 -7.34 20.16 -22.34
C ALA A 174 -8.50 20.02 -23.34
N ILE A 175 -9.32 21.06 -23.44
CA ILE A 175 -10.40 21.15 -24.43
C ILE A 175 -9.99 21.99 -25.64
N GLN A 176 -8.92 22.77 -25.52
CA GLN A 176 -8.32 23.54 -26.61
C GLN A 176 -6.83 23.71 -26.38
N VAL A 177 -6.05 23.69 -27.47
CA VAL A 177 -4.62 24.03 -27.46
C VAL A 177 -4.33 25.02 -28.57
N SER A 178 -3.57 26.06 -28.25
CA SER A 178 -3.17 27.11 -29.18
C SER A 178 -1.66 27.35 -29.06
N PRO A 179 -0.85 26.73 -29.93
CA PRO A 179 0.59 26.98 -29.97
C PRO A 179 0.90 28.32 -30.64
N GLY A 180 1.90 29.03 -30.11
CA GLY A 180 2.61 30.11 -30.79
C GLY A 180 3.87 29.60 -31.49
N LEU A 181 4.85 30.47 -31.73
CA LEU A 181 6.10 30.07 -32.42
C LEU A 181 6.99 29.18 -31.54
N HIS A 182 7.12 29.51 -30.26
CA HIS A 182 7.97 28.83 -29.27
C HIS A 182 7.33 28.72 -27.88
N HIS A 183 6.01 28.85 -27.79
CA HIS A 183 5.23 28.70 -26.56
C HIS A 183 3.88 28.09 -26.91
N SER A 184 3.16 27.61 -25.90
CA SER A 184 1.86 26.99 -26.07
C SER A 184 0.94 27.42 -24.95
N CYS A 185 -0.34 27.54 -25.25
CA CYS A 185 -1.39 27.76 -24.27
C CYS A 185 -2.53 26.76 -24.49
N ALA A 186 -3.25 26.43 -23.44
CA ALA A 186 -4.42 25.55 -23.48
C ALA A 186 -5.53 26.07 -22.57
N VAL A 187 -6.77 25.84 -22.99
CA VAL A 187 -7.96 25.95 -22.12
C VAL A 187 -8.32 24.55 -21.64
N MET A 188 -8.52 24.42 -20.33
CA MET A 188 -8.89 23.15 -19.69
C MET A 188 -10.40 22.98 -19.60
N ASP A 189 -10.85 21.77 -19.27
CA ASP A 189 -12.24 21.41 -18.99
C ASP A 189 -12.93 22.28 -17.91
N ASP A 190 -12.17 22.87 -16.99
CA ASP A 190 -12.66 23.83 -15.99
C ASP A 190 -12.53 25.30 -16.41
N LEU A 191 -12.22 25.56 -17.68
CA LEU A 191 -12.00 26.88 -18.28
C LEU A 191 -10.77 27.62 -17.76
N SER A 192 -9.89 26.94 -17.01
CA SER A 192 -8.61 27.51 -16.64
C SER A 192 -7.66 27.57 -17.83
N VAL A 193 -6.86 28.64 -17.90
CA VAL A 193 -5.84 28.83 -18.94
C VAL A 193 -4.51 28.35 -18.41
N TRP A 194 -3.79 27.56 -19.20
CA TRP A 194 -2.46 27.08 -18.89
C TRP A 194 -1.52 27.37 -20.05
N CYS A 195 -0.38 27.99 -19.78
CA CYS A 195 0.62 28.32 -20.80
C CYS A 195 2.01 27.84 -20.39
N TRP A 196 2.86 27.52 -21.38
CA TRP A 196 4.22 27.04 -21.18
C TRP A 196 5.13 27.35 -22.38
N GLY A 197 6.44 27.18 -22.19
CA GLY A 197 7.44 27.41 -23.23
C GLY A 197 8.24 28.70 -23.02
N GLN A 198 8.69 29.30 -24.14
CA GLN A 198 9.46 30.55 -24.15
C GLN A 198 8.64 31.71 -23.58
N ASN A 199 9.27 32.57 -22.76
CA ASN A 199 8.62 33.70 -22.08
C ASN A 199 9.49 34.98 -22.06
N ASN A 200 10.44 35.12 -22.98
CA ASN A 200 11.35 36.28 -23.05
C ASN A 200 10.65 37.64 -23.21
N TYR A 201 9.42 37.67 -23.74
CA TYR A 201 8.61 38.87 -23.94
C TYR A 201 7.31 38.84 -23.11
N GLY A 202 7.16 37.86 -22.22
CA GLY A 202 5.94 37.70 -21.42
C GLY A 202 4.82 36.92 -22.09
N GLN A 203 5.05 36.26 -23.24
CA GLN A 203 4.02 35.55 -24.00
C GLN A 203 3.33 34.38 -23.28
N VAL A 204 3.88 33.91 -22.16
CA VAL A 204 3.21 32.93 -21.28
C VAL A 204 2.16 33.61 -20.40
N GLY A 205 2.37 34.88 -19.99
CA GLY A 205 1.37 35.67 -19.27
C GLY A 205 1.38 35.52 -17.76
N ASN A 206 2.49 35.04 -17.17
CA ASN A 206 2.57 34.73 -15.74
C ASN A 206 3.11 35.86 -14.85
N GLY A 207 3.40 37.04 -15.39
CA GLY A 207 3.95 38.18 -14.64
C GLY A 207 5.42 38.05 -14.22
N TYR A 208 6.16 37.08 -14.79
CA TYR A 208 7.56 36.80 -14.44
C TYR A 208 8.52 36.95 -15.63
N ALA A 209 8.20 37.77 -16.63
CA ALA A 209 9.11 37.97 -17.77
C ALA A 209 10.38 38.76 -17.35
N PRO A 210 11.58 38.48 -17.94
CA PRO A 210 11.89 37.43 -18.91
C PRO A 210 12.38 36.15 -18.21
N GLN A 211 11.47 35.24 -17.86
CA GLN A 211 11.81 33.90 -17.38
C GLN A 211 10.97 32.82 -18.06
N ASP A 212 11.63 31.96 -18.83
CA ASP A 212 11.02 30.84 -19.55
C ASP A 212 10.36 29.85 -18.59
N VAL A 213 9.18 29.36 -18.96
CA VAL A 213 8.42 28.41 -18.17
C VAL A 213 8.83 27.00 -18.56
N THR A 214 9.93 26.64 -17.93
CA THR A 214 10.67 25.42 -18.17
C THR A 214 10.02 24.21 -17.51
N GLN A 215 9.37 24.35 -16.35
CA GLN A 215 8.80 23.22 -15.59
C GLN A 215 7.49 22.64 -16.14
N GLY A 216 7.03 23.08 -17.32
CA GLY A 216 5.80 22.61 -17.97
C GLY A 216 4.62 23.60 -17.83
N PRO A 217 3.38 23.17 -18.17
CA PRO A 217 2.17 23.99 -18.09
C PRO A 217 2.05 24.77 -16.77
N THR A 218 1.83 26.08 -16.85
CA THR A 218 1.59 26.96 -15.70
C THR A 218 0.24 27.66 -15.83
N ASN A 219 -0.52 27.72 -14.75
CA ASN A 219 -1.82 28.38 -14.71
C ASN A 219 -1.69 29.89 -14.89
N ILE A 220 -2.49 30.46 -15.79
CA ILE A 220 -2.55 31.89 -16.10
C ILE A 220 -3.88 32.45 -15.59
N PRO A 221 -3.88 33.27 -14.53
CA PRO A 221 -5.11 33.76 -13.93
C PRO A 221 -5.80 34.76 -14.87
N MET A 222 -7.04 34.43 -15.25
CA MET A 222 -7.95 35.37 -15.92
C MET A 222 -8.58 36.33 -14.89
N PRO A 223 -9.11 37.50 -15.30
CA PRO A 223 -9.76 38.44 -14.40
C PRO A 223 -10.89 37.81 -13.59
N THR A 224 -11.06 38.26 -12.34
CA THR A 224 -12.12 37.75 -11.45
C THR A 224 -13.50 37.81 -12.11
N GLY A 225 -14.19 36.67 -12.15
CA GLY A 225 -15.54 36.56 -12.72
C GLY A 225 -15.58 36.46 -14.24
N ARG A 226 -14.43 36.21 -14.89
CA ARG A 226 -14.31 35.94 -16.32
C ARG A 226 -13.61 34.62 -16.57
N THR A 227 -13.95 33.97 -17.67
CA THR A 227 -13.30 32.73 -18.12
C THR A 227 -12.90 32.87 -19.58
N ALA A 228 -11.72 32.37 -19.93
CA ALA A 228 -11.32 32.29 -21.33
C ALA A 228 -12.06 31.13 -22.01
N ILE A 229 -12.67 31.42 -23.14
CA ILE A 229 -13.37 30.43 -23.97
C ILE A 229 -12.57 30.06 -25.22
N ALA A 230 -11.57 30.89 -25.55
CA ALA A 230 -10.75 30.79 -26.74
C ALA A 230 -9.37 31.43 -26.47
N LEU A 231 -8.29 30.86 -26.99
CA LEU A 231 -6.94 31.43 -27.03
C LEU A 231 -6.54 31.95 -28.42
N ALA A 232 -5.29 32.33 -28.66
CA ALA A 232 -4.68 32.45 -29.98
C ALA A 232 -3.19 32.71 -29.77
N GLY A 233 -2.34 31.89 -30.38
CA GLY A 233 -0.89 31.93 -30.22
C GLY A 233 -0.23 32.70 -31.35
N GLY A 234 0.26 33.90 -31.06
CA GLY A 234 1.12 34.63 -31.99
C GLY A 234 2.58 34.18 -31.93
N SER A 235 3.47 34.87 -32.66
CA SER A 235 4.89 34.52 -32.67
C SER A 235 5.57 34.69 -31.31
N GLN A 236 5.27 35.78 -30.61
CA GLN A 236 5.86 36.11 -29.30
C GLN A 236 4.81 36.78 -28.39
N TYR A 237 3.54 36.45 -28.58
CA TYR A 237 2.43 36.93 -27.78
C TYR A 237 1.28 35.92 -27.82
N SER A 238 0.33 36.07 -26.91
CA SER A 238 -0.88 35.27 -26.82
C SER A 238 -2.07 36.19 -26.64
N CYS A 239 -3.24 35.72 -27.07
CA CYS A 239 -4.51 36.37 -26.80
C CYS A 239 -5.52 35.36 -26.25
N ALA A 240 -6.52 35.86 -25.55
CA ALA A 240 -7.67 35.11 -25.06
C ALA A 240 -8.96 35.89 -25.33
N VAL A 241 -10.00 35.20 -25.77
CA VAL A 241 -11.38 35.71 -25.81
C VAL A 241 -12.09 35.22 -24.55
N LEU A 242 -12.79 36.13 -23.88
CA LEU A 242 -13.52 35.86 -22.64
C LEU A 242 -15.00 35.57 -22.91
N ASP A 243 -15.68 35.06 -21.88
CA ASP A 243 -17.09 34.69 -21.86
C ASP A 243 -18.09 35.84 -22.12
N ASP A 244 -17.63 37.09 -22.13
CA ASP A 244 -18.43 38.26 -22.54
C ASP A 244 -18.06 38.83 -23.91
N GLY A 245 -17.20 38.13 -24.64
CA GLY A 245 -16.68 38.56 -25.94
C GLY A 245 -15.73 39.76 -25.86
N SER A 246 -15.23 40.12 -24.67
CA SER A 246 -14.01 40.91 -24.57
C SER A 246 -12.78 40.03 -24.83
N ALA A 247 -11.62 40.64 -25.09
CA ALA A 247 -10.38 39.91 -25.25
C ALA A 247 -9.25 40.51 -24.43
N MET A 248 -8.27 39.67 -24.11
CA MET A 248 -7.02 40.07 -23.47
C MET A 248 -5.85 39.54 -24.27
N CYS A 249 -4.78 40.31 -24.41
CA CYS A 249 -3.54 39.87 -25.05
C CYS A 249 -2.34 40.23 -24.17
N TRP A 250 -1.28 39.44 -24.29
CA TRP A 250 -0.03 39.60 -23.54
C TRP A 250 1.16 39.07 -24.34
N GLY A 251 2.35 39.60 -24.08
CA GLY A 251 3.60 39.30 -24.77
C GLY A 251 4.20 40.52 -25.47
N SER A 252 4.88 40.29 -26.60
CA SER A 252 5.48 41.33 -27.43
C SER A 252 4.43 42.22 -28.09
N ASN A 253 4.71 43.52 -28.18
CA ASN A 253 3.80 44.56 -28.66
C ASN A 253 4.46 45.66 -29.54
N ASP A 254 5.63 45.40 -30.12
CA ASP A 254 6.39 46.39 -30.92
C ASP A 254 5.61 47.02 -32.10
N TYR A 255 4.57 46.37 -32.60
CA TYR A 255 3.72 46.86 -33.70
C TYR A 255 2.29 47.16 -33.22
N GLY A 256 2.02 47.07 -31.91
CA GLY A 256 0.68 47.20 -31.34
C GLY A 256 -0.19 45.96 -31.52
N GLN A 257 0.39 44.80 -31.79
CA GLN A 257 -0.33 43.55 -32.07
C GLN A 257 -1.21 43.08 -30.88
N LEU A 258 -0.91 43.53 -29.66
CA LEU A 258 -1.77 43.24 -28.51
C LEU A 258 -3.07 44.06 -28.52
N GLY A 259 -3.14 45.15 -29.30
CA GLY A 259 -4.34 45.99 -29.37
C GLY A 259 -4.64 46.74 -28.06
N THR A 260 -3.63 46.98 -27.21
CA THR A 260 -3.75 47.65 -25.89
C THR A 260 -3.70 49.18 -25.99
N GLY A 261 -3.63 49.74 -27.20
CA GLY A 261 -3.58 51.19 -27.43
C GLY A 261 -2.19 51.82 -27.29
N ASN A 262 -1.14 51.01 -27.13
CA ASN A 262 0.26 51.43 -27.05
C ASN A 262 1.19 50.35 -27.67
N TYR A 263 2.52 50.53 -27.56
CA TYR A 263 3.55 49.64 -28.10
C TYR A 263 4.40 48.97 -27.01
N VAL A 264 3.84 48.83 -25.81
CA VAL A 264 4.55 48.31 -24.64
C VAL A 264 4.23 46.83 -24.50
N ASP A 265 5.29 46.02 -24.39
CA ASP A 265 5.19 44.61 -24.04
C ASP A 265 4.56 44.46 -22.65
N VAL A 266 3.71 43.46 -22.46
CA VAL A 266 3.07 43.18 -21.17
C VAL A 266 3.17 41.69 -20.89
N ASP A 267 3.46 41.31 -19.65
CA ASP A 267 3.70 39.91 -19.26
C ASP A 267 2.57 39.30 -18.45
N GLU A 268 1.43 39.99 -18.37
CA GLU A 268 0.17 39.53 -17.81
C GLU A 268 -0.97 39.83 -18.78
N PRO A 269 -2.07 39.02 -18.77
CA PRO A 269 -3.24 39.26 -19.59
C PRO A 269 -3.74 40.71 -19.47
N THR A 270 -3.71 41.44 -20.59
CA THR A 270 -4.07 42.87 -20.63
C THR A 270 -5.21 43.09 -21.63
N ALA A 271 -6.21 43.89 -21.25
CA ALA A 271 -7.41 44.09 -22.07
C ALA A 271 -7.12 44.70 -23.44
N VAL A 272 -7.71 44.11 -24.49
CA VAL A 272 -7.71 44.66 -25.85
C VAL A 272 -8.67 45.85 -25.91
N THR A 273 -8.16 47.00 -26.35
CA THR A 273 -8.93 48.26 -26.48
C THR A 273 -9.03 48.76 -27.93
N ALA A 274 -8.37 48.08 -28.88
CA ALA A 274 -8.38 48.44 -30.29
C ALA A 274 -9.73 48.17 -30.99
N VAL A 275 -10.55 47.27 -30.45
CA VAL A 275 -11.88 46.91 -31.00
C VAL A 275 -12.93 47.98 -30.62
N PRO A 276 -13.85 48.35 -31.51
CA PRO A 276 -14.91 49.32 -31.21
C PRO A 276 -15.73 48.92 -29.97
N SER A 277 -16.01 49.87 -29.08
CA SER A 277 -16.67 49.60 -27.78
C SER A 277 -18.12 49.11 -27.87
N ASN A 278 -18.73 49.15 -29.06
CA ASN A 278 -20.08 48.67 -29.33
C ASN A 278 -20.09 47.28 -30.00
N ARG A 279 -18.96 46.57 -29.96
CA ARG A 279 -18.75 45.26 -30.59
C ARG A 279 -18.15 44.29 -29.60
N THR A 280 -18.40 43.01 -29.83
CA THR A 280 -17.73 41.93 -29.11
C THR A 280 -17.01 41.01 -30.09
N ILE A 281 -15.97 40.34 -29.63
CA ILE A 281 -15.16 39.41 -30.41
C ILE A 281 -15.77 38.03 -30.31
N ALA A 282 -16.06 37.42 -31.46
CA ALA A 282 -16.52 36.04 -31.58
C ALA A 282 -15.34 35.08 -31.78
N ALA A 283 -14.32 35.48 -32.55
CA ALA A 283 -13.12 34.68 -32.76
C ALA A 283 -11.90 35.60 -32.97
N ILE A 284 -10.72 35.11 -32.61
CA ILE A 284 -9.47 35.83 -32.77
C ILE A 284 -8.41 34.91 -33.39
N SER A 285 -7.58 35.46 -34.26
CA SER A 285 -6.46 34.79 -34.92
C SER A 285 -5.24 35.69 -34.80
N ALA A 286 -4.14 35.10 -34.34
CA ALA A 286 -2.89 35.80 -34.03
C ALA A 286 -1.75 35.18 -34.84
N ALA A 287 -0.89 36.01 -35.44
CA ALA A 287 0.26 35.53 -36.21
C ALA A 287 1.56 36.20 -35.77
N GLN A 288 2.43 36.57 -36.73
CA GLN A 288 3.76 37.08 -36.44
C GLN A 288 3.68 38.39 -35.64
N LYS A 289 3.00 39.40 -36.20
CA LYS A 289 2.79 40.72 -35.59
C LYS A 289 1.44 41.34 -36.00
N THR A 290 0.53 40.52 -36.49
CA THR A 290 -0.80 40.92 -36.96
C THR A 290 -1.82 40.08 -36.21
N THR A 291 -2.87 40.75 -35.73
CA THR A 291 -3.99 40.11 -35.05
C THR A 291 -5.26 40.50 -35.78
N CYS A 292 -6.13 39.53 -36.02
CA CYS A 292 -7.44 39.75 -36.62
C CYS A 292 -8.53 39.08 -35.80
N ALA A 293 -9.74 39.62 -35.85
CA ALA A 293 -10.89 39.12 -35.11
C ALA A 293 -12.17 39.17 -35.94
N ILE A 294 -13.02 38.16 -35.75
CA ILE A 294 -14.42 38.15 -36.16
C ILE A 294 -15.24 38.78 -35.04
N LEU A 295 -16.11 39.74 -35.39
CA LEU A 295 -17.00 40.41 -34.45
C LEU A 295 -18.38 39.74 -34.37
N ASP A 296 -19.21 40.17 -33.42
CA ASP A 296 -20.58 39.70 -33.18
C ASP A 296 -21.55 39.82 -34.36
N ASP A 297 -21.21 40.58 -35.39
CA ASP A 297 -22.00 40.69 -36.61
C ASP A 297 -21.36 40.00 -37.82
N GLY A 298 -20.31 39.21 -37.59
CA GLY A 298 -19.56 38.52 -38.64
C GLY A 298 -18.65 39.43 -39.47
N SER A 299 -18.52 40.72 -39.11
CA SER A 299 -17.51 41.59 -39.70
C SER A 299 -16.11 41.23 -39.16
N LEU A 300 -15.08 41.56 -39.96
CA LEU A 300 -13.69 41.29 -39.61
C LEU A 300 -12.94 42.58 -39.33
N VAL A 301 -12.11 42.56 -38.30
CA VAL A 301 -11.17 43.64 -37.99
C VAL A 301 -9.75 43.12 -37.80
N CYS A 302 -8.75 43.89 -38.20
CA CYS A 302 -7.33 43.57 -38.03
C CYS A 302 -6.53 44.76 -37.46
N TRP A 303 -5.47 44.47 -36.71
CA TRP A 303 -4.54 45.44 -36.15
C TRP A 303 -3.11 44.88 -36.02
N GLY A 304 -2.14 45.73 -35.69
CA GLY A 304 -0.71 45.39 -35.65
C GLY A 304 0.03 45.79 -36.92
N ARG A 305 0.85 44.88 -37.45
CA ARG A 305 1.61 45.04 -38.71
C ARG A 305 0.68 44.88 -39.92
N GLY A 306 0.69 45.87 -40.83
CA GLY A 306 -0.19 45.92 -42.01
C GLY A 306 0.52 46.29 -43.32
N GLU A 307 1.84 46.38 -43.32
CA GLU A 307 2.67 46.88 -44.43
C GLU A 307 2.60 46.06 -45.72
N LEU A 308 2.13 44.80 -45.65
CA LEU A 308 1.98 43.93 -46.82
C LEU A 308 0.50 43.76 -47.21
N GLY A 309 -0.39 44.54 -46.61
CA GLY A 309 -1.83 44.51 -46.90
C GLY A 309 -2.61 43.53 -46.05
N GLN A 310 -2.04 43.03 -44.93
CA GLN A 310 -2.70 42.03 -44.06
C GLN A 310 -4.05 42.51 -43.47
N PHE A 311 -4.31 43.81 -43.47
CA PHE A 311 -5.59 44.36 -42.98
C PHE A 311 -6.74 44.21 -43.96
N GLY A 312 -6.48 43.94 -45.24
CA GLY A 312 -7.55 43.72 -46.22
C GLY A 312 -8.45 44.95 -46.46
N ASP A 313 -8.00 46.15 -46.11
CA ASP A 313 -8.74 47.42 -46.23
C ASP A 313 -8.37 48.23 -47.50
N GLY A 314 -7.56 47.64 -48.37
CA GLY A 314 -7.03 48.29 -49.58
C GLY A 314 -5.79 49.15 -49.34
N THR A 315 -5.24 49.18 -48.11
CA THR A 315 -4.06 49.96 -47.75
C THR A 315 -2.85 49.08 -47.41
N TYR A 316 -1.67 49.70 -47.33
CA TYR A 316 -0.40 49.07 -46.92
C TYR A 316 0.15 49.76 -45.67
N THR A 317 -0.70 49.94 -44.65
CA THR A 317 -0.33 50.70 -43.44
C THR A 317 -0.54 49.87 -42.19
N SER A 318 0.41 49.93 -41.26
CA SER A 318 0.28 49.37 -39.90
C SER A 318 -0.61 50.28 -39.03
N SER A 319 -1.34 49.70 -38.07
CA SER A 319 -2.19 50.43 -37.13
C SER A 319 -2.30 49.68 -35.80
N SER A 320 -1.98 50.36 -34.71
CA SER A 320 -1.77 49.79 -33.37
C SER A 320 -2.79 50.26 -32.33
N THR A 321 -3.45 51.40 -32.55
CA THR A 321 -4.36 52.02 -31.59
C THR A 321 -5.83 51.84 -31.93
N THR A 322 -6.15 51.36 -33.13
CA THR A 322 -7.53 51.17 -33.57
C THR A 322 -7.57 50.08 -34.62
N ALA A 323 -8.40 49.06 -34.41
CA ALA A 323 -8.58 48.00 -35.37
C ALA A 323 -9.26 48.53 -36.64
N ARG A 324 -8.86 47.98 -37.80
CA ARG A 324 -9.42 48.36 -39.09
C ARG A 324 -10.30 47.27 -39.65
N TYR A 325 -11.44 47.68 -40.22
CA TYR A 325 -12.36 46.76 -40.88
C TYR A 325 -11.76 46.23 -42.18
N VAL A 326 -11.81 44.91 -42.33
CA VAL A 326 -11.50 44.22 -43.59
C VAL A 326 -12.62 44.51 -44.60
N SER A 327 -12.25 44.80 -45.85
CA SER A 327 -13.21 45.05 -46.93
C SER A 327 -13.73 43.73 -47.52
N LEU A 328 -14.57 43.02 -46.76
CA LEU A 328 -15.24 41.80 -47.22
C LEU A 328 -16.14 42.07 -48.44
N PRO A 329 -16.41 41.05 -49.28
CA PRO A 329 -17.38 41.17 -50.37
C PRO A 329 -18.76 41.62 -49.86
N ALA A 330 -19.46 42.42 -50.66
CA ALA A 330 -20.74 43.00 -50.25
C ALA A 330 -21.77 41.92 -49.88
N GLY A 331 -22.35 42.05 -48.67
CA GLY A 331 -23.37 41.13 -48.17
C GLY A 331 -22.84 39.79 -47.67
N ARG A 332 -21.53 39.68 -47.42
CA ARG A 332 -20.89 38.49 -46.86
C ARG A 332 -20.39 38.74 -45.44
N THR A 333 -20.41 37.69 -44.63
CA THR A 333 -19.84 37.67 -43.28
C THR A 333 -18.79 36.57 -43.17
N ALA A 334 -17.82 36.75 -42.29
CA ALA A 334 -16.80 35.74 -42.02
C ALA A 334 -17.30 34.73 -40.99
N ILE A 335 -17.11 33.45 -41.29
CA ILE A 335 -17.38 32.34 -40.36
C ILE A 335 -16.09 31.69 -39.85
N SER A 336 -14.97 31.97 -40.53
CA SER A 336 -13.65 31.53 -40.12
C SER A 336 -12.53 32.49 -40.57
N ILE A 337 -11.48 32.65 -39.76
CA ILE A 337 -10.27 33.44 -40.06
C ILE A 337 -8.98 32.77 -39.57
N THR A 338 -7.98 32.72 -40.44
CA THR A 338 -6.63 32.24 -40.15
C THR A 338 -5.61 33.30 -40.56
N THR A 339 -4.57 33.48 -39.76
CA THR A 339 -3.52 34.48 -39.98
C THR A 339 -2.18 33.76 -40.09
N GLY A 340 -1.55 33.83 -41.26
CA GLY A 340 -0.19 33.35 -41.49
C GLY A 340 0.85 34.41 -41.13
N MET A 341 2.13 34.14 -41.37
CA MET A 341 3.21 35.07 -40.99
C MET A 341 2.98 36.48 -41.58
N GLU A 342 2.56 36.56 -42.84
CA GLU A 342 2.37 37.83 -43.54
C GLU A 342 1.13 37.90 -44.47
N HIS A 343 0.22 36.93 -44.38
CA HIS A 343 -1.05 36.88 -45.12
C HIS A 343 -2.19 36.40 -44.24
N VAL A 344 -3.42 36.64 -44.66
CA VAL A 344 -4.64 36.30 -43.92
C VAL A 344 -5.60 35.64 -44.88
N CYS A 345 -6.30 34.62 -44.40
CA CYS A 345 -7.36 33.95 -45.15
C CYS A 345 -8.62 33.83 -44.29
N ALA A 346 -9.78 33.81 -44.93
CA ALA A 346 -11.06 33.63 -44.29
C ALA A 346 -11.97 32.74 -45.13
N VAL A 347 -12.86 32.01 -44.44
CA VAL A 347 -14.03 31.36 -45.05
C VAL A 347 -15.26 32.21 -44.72
N LEU A 348 -16.06 32.50 -45.72
CA LEU A 348 -17.28 33.31 -45.59
C LEU A 348 -18.53 32.44 -45.42
N ASP A 349 -19.65 33.08 -45.12
CA ASP A 349 -20.99 32.49 -44.93
C ASP A 349 -21.51 31.68 -46.14
N ASP A 350 -20.92 31.87 -47.31
CA ASP A 350 -21.19 31.08 -48.52
C ASP A 350 -20.18 29.97 -48.80
N HIS A 351 -19.30 29.68 -47.83
CA HIS A 351 -18.24 28.68 -47.90
C HIS A 351 -17.19 28.95 -49.00
N SER A 352 -17.10 30.19 -49.46
CA SER A 352 -16.00 30.63 -50.31
C SER A 352 -14.77 31.00 -49.48
N ALA A 353 -13.58 30.68 -50.00
CA ALA A 353 -12.31 31.08 -49.41
C ALA A 353 -11.79 32.38 -50.02
N TRP A 354 -11.32 33.26 -49.16
CA TRP A 354 -10.76 34.57 -49.52
C TRP A 354 -9.45 34.79 -48.79
N CYS A 355 -8.40 35.18 -49.50
CA CYS A 355 -7.07 35.44 -48.95
C CYS A 355 -6.55 36.83 -49.35
N TRP A 356 -5.73 37.44 -48.51
CA TRP A 356 -5.09 38.74 -48.75
C TRP A 356 -3.77 38.88 -47.97
N GLY A 357 -2.97 39.90 -48.28
CA GLY A 357 -1.66 40.17 -47.70
C GLY A 357 -0.50 39.86 -48.66
N ASN A 358 0.62 39.38 -48.10
CA ASN A 358 1.80 38.97 -48.86
C ASN A 358 1.47 37.83 -49.82
N ASN A 359 1.98 37.89 -51.05
CA ASN A 359 1.80 36.87 -52.08
C ASN A 359 3.11 36.53 -52.82
N SER A 360 4.26 36.83 -52.25
CA SER A 360 5.56 36.67 -52.93
C SER A 360 5.84 35.24 -53.41
N TYR A 361 5.19 34.23 -52.80
CA TYR A 361 5.30 32.81 -53.13
C TYR A 361 4.00 32.20 -53.65
N GLY A 362 2.98 33.02 -53.92
CA GLY A 362 1.67 32.53 -54.37
C GLY A 362 0.75 32.08 -53.24
N GLN A 363 1.05 32.39 -51.97
CA GLN A 363 0.28 31.95 -50.79
C GLN A 363 -1.19 32.45 -50.75
N ILE A 364 -1.57 33.39 -51.62
CA ILE A 364 -2.96 33.83 -51.78
C ILE A 364 -3.78 32.85 -52.63
N GLY A 365 -3.18 32.13 -53.57
CA GLY A 365 -3.87 31.09 -54.36
C GLY A 365 -4.70 31.62 -55.54
N ASP A 366 -4.41 32.83 -56.01
CA ASP A 366 -5.14 33.51 -57.09
C ASP A 366 -4.48 33.37 -58.47
N GLY A 367 -3.47 32.49 -58.60
CA GLY A 367 -2.69 32.30 -59.82
C GLY A 367 -1.71 33.44 -60.10
N THR A 368 -1.36 34.23 -59.08
CA THR A 368 -0.39 35.31 -59.17
C THR A 368 0.56 35.29 -57.97
N THR A 369 1.63 36.08 -58.05
CA THR A 369 2.59 36.30 -56.95
C THR A 369 2.63 37.76 -56.49
N THR A 370 1.53 38.49 -56.68
CA THR A 370 1.43 39.92 -56.32
C THR A 370 0.64 40.10 -55.04
N ASN A 371 1.16 40.88 -54.08
CA ASN A 371 0.50 41.16 -52.81
C ASN A 371 -0.91 41.72 -53.03
N ARG A 372 -1.86 41.30 -52.19
CA ARG A 372 -3.27 41.68 -52.29
C ARG A 372 -3.68 42.46 -51.04
N PRO A 373 -3.87 43.78 -51.12
CA PRO A 373 -4.28 44.57 -49.95
C PRO A 373 -5.78 44.48 -49.66
N MET A 374 -6.53 43.71 -50.45
CA MET A 374 -7.96 43.45 -50.26
C MET A 374 -8.22 41.94 -50.38
N PRO A 375 -9.22 41.39 -49.68
CA PRO A 375 -9.68 40.02 -49.85
C PRO A 375 -9.82 39.67 -51.33
N THR A 376 -9.15 38.59 -51.73
CA THR A 376 -9.20 38.05 -53.10
C THR A 376 -9.71 36.62 -53.04
N SER A 377 -10.68 36.29 -53.89
CA SER A 377 -11.29 34.95 -53.92
C SER A 377 -10.29 33.90 -54.42
N VAL A 378 -10.25 32.77 -53.72
CA VAL A 378 -9.46 31.60 -54.08
C VAL A 378 -10.33 30.63 -54.89
N SER A 379 -9.84 30.22 -56.07
CA SER A 379 -10.61 29.36 -56.97
C SER A 379 -10.32 27.88 -56.73
N PHE A 380 -11.34 27.12 -56.35
CA PHE A 380 -11.29 25.66 -56.21
C PHE A 380 -11.92 24.96 -57.43
N PRO A 381 -11.62 23.66 -57.67
CA PRO A 381 -12.28 22.87 -58.72
C PRO A 381 -13.81 22.94 -58.65
N ALA A 382 -14.47 22.92 -59.81
CA ALA A 382 -15.91 23.15 -59.92
C ALA A 382 -16.73 22.20 -59.03
N GLY A 383 -17.60 22.78 -58.20
CA GLY A 383 -18.49 22.04 -57.30
C GLY A 383 -17.94 21.81 -55.89
N LEU A 384 -16.71 22.24 -55.59
CA LEU A 384 -16.14 22.17 -54.24
C LEU A 384 -16.29 23.51 -53.51
N THR A 385 -16.71 23.45 -52.25
CA THR A 385 -16.64 24.56 -51.30
C THR A 385 -15.54 24.32 -50.27
N VAL A 386 -15.22 25.32 -49.44
CA VAL A 386 -14.14 25.22 -48.46
C VAL A 386 -14.69 25.03 -47.06
N SER A 387 -14.13 24.03 -46.38
CA SER A 387 -14.52 23.58 -45.05
C SER A 387 -13.62 24.17 -43.98
N VAL A 388 -12.31 24.06 -44.19
CA VAL A 388 -11.23 24.48 -43.30
C VAL A 388 -10.17 25.14 -44.17
N ILE A 389 -9.58 26.23 -43.69
CA ILE A 389 -8.42 26.88 -44.31
C ILE A 389 -7.43 27.25 -43.22
N THR A 390 -6.15 26.98 -43.46
CA THR A 390 -5.04 27.22 -42.54
C THR A 390 -3.87 27.82 -43.29
N THR A 391 -3.06 28.62 -42.61
CA THR A 391 -1.99 29.43 -43.19
C THR A 391 -0.68 29.21 -42.45
N GLY A 392 0.36 28.80 -43.16
CA GLY A 392 1.72 28.73 -42.64
C GLY A 392 2.49 30.04 -42.82
N SER A 393 3.83 29.98 -42.86
CA SER A 393 4.65 31.19 -43.11
C SER A 393 4.50 31.71 -44.53
N THR A 394 4.53 30.80 -45.51
CA THR A 394 4.64 31.11 -46.95
C THR A 394 3.74 30.22 -47.82
N HIS A 395 2.88 29.42 -47.19
CA HIS A 395 1.91 28.56 -47.86
C HIS A 395 0.55 28.57 -47.15
N THR A 396 -0.45 28.07 -47.84
CA THR A 396 -1.83 27.96 -47.37
C THR A 396 -2.36 26.60 -47.77
N CYS A 397 -3.11 25.97 -46.88
CA CYS A 397 -3.78 24.70 -47.16
C CYS A 397 -5.25 24.77 -46.76
N ALA A 398 -6.07 23.97 -47.41
CA ALA A 398 -7.50 23.90 -47.16
C ALA A 398 -8.04 22.48 -47.29
N ILE A 399 -9.09 22.19 -46.52
CA ILE A 399 -9.93 21.02 -46.72
C ILE A 399 -11.17 21.46 -47.50
N ALA A 400 -11.42 20.82 -48.63
CA ALA A 400 -12.61 21.03 -49.43
C ALA A 400 -13.82 20.26 -48.87
N SER A 401 -15.01 20.53 -49.39
CA SER A 401 -16.28 19.93 -48.96
C SER A 401 -16.41 18.41 -49.16
N ASN A 402 -15.48 17.80 -49.87
CA ASN A 402 -15.37 16.35 -50.09
C ASN A 402 -14.18 15.74 -49.33
N ALA A 403 -13.74 16.41 -48.25
CA ALA A 403 -12.61 16.03 -47.40
C ALA A 403 -11.24 15.92 -48.13
N SER A 404 -11.12 16.46 -49.34
CA SER A 404 -9.85 16.52 -50.07
C SER A 404 -9.00 17.70 -49.61
N VAL A 405 -7.68 17.48 -49.47
CA VAL A 405 -6.72 18.52 -49.08
C VAL A 405 -6.12 19.18 -50.30
N TYR A 406 -6.07 20.51 -50.28
CA TYR A 406 -5.40 21.33 -51.28
C TYR A 406 -4.40 22.26 -50.60
N CYS A 407 -3.20 22.40 -51.16
CA CYS A 407 -2.17 23.31 -50.67
C CYS A 407 -1.60 24.15 -51.81
N TRP A 408 -1.19 25.39 -51.50
CA TRP A 408 -0.58 26.34 -52.44
C TRP A 408 0.37 27.30 -51.72
N GLY A 409 1.23 27.97 -52.47
CA GLY A 409 2.31 28.82 -51.99
C GLY A 409 3.69 28.24 -52.28
N SER A 410 4.61 28.46 -51.34
CA SER A 410 5.98 27.94 -51.36
C SER A 410 6.03 26.41 -51.27
N HIS A 411 7.01 25.77 -51.92
CA HIS A 411 7.33 24.34 -51.80
C HIS A 411 8.82 24.12 -51.51
N GLU A 412 9.50 25.09 -50.88
CA GLU A 412 10.95 25.03 -50.70
C GLU A 412 11.39 23.84 -49.84
N GLU A 413 10.64 23.55 -48.78
CA GLU A 413 10.86 22.46 -47.82
C GLU A 413 9.91 21.28 -48.06
N GLY A 414 8.96 21.41 -48.98
CA GLY A 414 7.99 20.39 -49.34
C GLY A 414 6.63 20.54 -48.67
N GLU A 415 6.38 21.68 -48.04
CA GLU A 415 5.21 22.06 -47.24
C GLU A 415 3.86 21.93 -47.97
N LEU A 416 3.86 21.83 -49.31
CA LEU A 416 2.65 21.55 -50.11
C LEU A 416 2.33 20.05 -50.26
N GLY A 417 3.26 19.13 -49.98
CA GLY A 417 3.00 17.69 -50.04
C GLY A 417 2.79 17.13 -51.46
N LEU A 418 3.14 17.90 -52.49
CA LEU A 418 2.91 17.55 -53.89
C LEU A 418 3.96 16.58 -54.44
N GLY A 419 5.04 16.29 -53.73
CA GLY A 419 6.18 15.49 -54.20
C GLY A 419 7.05 16.20 -55.24
N GLN A 420 8.22 15.63 -55.49
CA GLN A 420 9.20 16.19 -56.43
C GLN A 420 8.91 15.77 -57.89
N LEU A 421 9.23 16.63 -58.85
CA LEU A 421 9.22 16.26 -60.26
C LEU A 421 10.33 15.24 -60.57
N SER A 422 10.16 14.42 -61.59
CA SER A 422 11.18 13.46 -62.07
C SER A 422 12.47 14.13 -62.55
N THR A 423 12.46 15.45 -62.73
CA THR A 423 13.60 16.31 -63.06
C THR A 423 14.37 16.80 -61.82
N GLY A 424 13.91 16.49 -60.61
CA GLY A 424 14.45 16.99 -59.35
C GLY A 424 14.03 18.42 -59.00
N TYR A 425 13.12 19.02 -59.78
CA TYR A 425 12.62 20.38 -59.54
C TYR A 425 11.41 20.38 -58.59
N ARG A 426 11.33 21.42 -57.76
CA ARG A 426 10.28 21.68 -56.76
C ARG A 426 8.94 22.00 -57.45
N ARG A 427 7.81 21.59 -56.85
CA ARG A 427 6.46 21.91 -57.34
C ARG A 427 5.85 23.05 -56.51
N ASP A 428 6.23 24.29 -56.81
CA ASP A 428 5.48 25.45 -56.31
C ASP A 428 4.09 25.49 -56.97
N SER A 429 3.10 26.07 -56.28
CA SER A 429 1.76 26.24 -56.83
C SER A 429 1.17 27.56 -56.37
N ASP A 430 0.83 28.44 -57.31
CA ASP A 430 0.16 29.72 -57.05
C ASP A 430 -1.38 29.61 -57.08
N ILE A 431 -1.89 28.38 -57.23
CA ILE A 431 -3.31 27.99 -57.15
C ILE A 431 -3.47 26.76 -56.25
N PRO A 432 -4.65 26.50 -55.66
CA PRO A 432 -4.89 25.29 -54.88
C PRO A 432 -4.55 24.00 -55.65
N ALA A 433 -3.57 23.24 -55.15
CA ALA A 433 -3.15 21.97 -55.74
C ALA A 433 -3.51 20.80 -54.83
N TRP A 434 -4.08 19.74 -55.41
CA TRP A 434 -4.53 18.56 -54.68
C TRP A 434 -3.35 17.77 -54.07
N VAL A 435 -3.45 17.47 -52.78
CA VAL A 435 -2.48 16.69 -52.02
C VAL A 435 -2.92 15.23 -51.97
N ASN A 436 -2.03 14.31 -52.35
CA ASN A 436 -2.33 12.89 -52.35
C ASN A 436 -2.08 12.27 -50.96
N LEU A 437 -3.15 11.99 -50.21
CA LEU A 437 -3.08 11.31 -48.92
C LEU A 437 -3.00 9.78 -49.01
N SER A 438 -3.18 9.17 -50.19
CA SER A 438 -3.28 7.71 -50.35
C SER A 438 -1.95 6.96 -50.50
N GLY A 439 -0.80 7.60 -50.27
CA GLY A 439 0.53 7.01 -50.48
C GLY A 439 0.94 5.93 -49.46
N GLY A 440 1.68 4.92 -49.95
CA GLY A 440 2.55 4.01 -49.16
C GLY A 440 1.85 3.06 -48.17
N GLY A 441 0.82 2.33 -48.58
CA GLY A 441 0.14 1.33 -47.74
C GLY A 441 -1.25 1.74 -47.23
N ALA A 442 -1.73 2.93 -47.58
CA ALA A 442 -3.12 3.29 -47.44
C ALA A 442 -3.96 2.65 -48.57
N GLY A 443 -5.08 2.05 -48.23
CA GLY A 443 -6.08 1.60 -49.20
C GLY A 443 -6.67 2.78 -50.00
N PRO A 444 -7.52 2.51 -51.00
CA PRO A 444 -8.24 3.56 -51.71
C PRO A 444 -9.15 4.34 -50.73
N GLY A 445 -8.97 5.66 -50.62
CA GLY A 445 -9.88 6.54 -49.85
C GLY A 445 -9.35 7.14 -48.54
N ALA A 446 -8.09 7.60 -48.46
CA ALA A 446 -7.64 8.38 -47.30
C ALA A 446 -8.14 9.83 -47.42
N HIS A 447 -9.09 10.22 -46.56
CA HIS A 447 -9.67 11.55 -46.50
C HIS A 447 -9.18 12.31 -45.26
N ALA A 448 -9.14 13.65 -45.33
CA ALA A 448 -8.91 14.45 -44.12
C ALA A 448 -10.16 14.40 -43.25
N SER A 449 -9.99 14.26 -41.93
CA SER A 449 -11.10 14.46 -41.01
C SER A 449 -11.62 15.90 -41.17
N VAL A 450 -12.93 16.10 -41.31
CA VAL A 450 -13.53 17.44 -41.25
C VAL A 450 -14.05 17.78 -39.84
N GLY A 451 -13.64 16.99 -38.83
CA GLY A 451 -13.93 17.21 -37.42
C GLY A 451 -15.42 17.10 -37.10
N GLU A 452 -15.90 17.86 -36.11
CA GLU A 452 -17.33 17.92 -35.70
C GLU A 452 -18.30 18.38 -36.81
N ARG A 453 -17.81 18.75 -38.00
CA ARG A 453 -18.65 19.16 -39.15
C ARG A 453 -19.17 17.99 -39.97
N ASP A 454 -18.71 16.77 -39.69
CA ASP A 454 -19.16 15.50 -40.27
C ASP A 454 -19.24 14.46 -39.13
N PRO A 455 -20.28 14.55 -38.27
CA PRO A 455 -20.44 13.68 -37.11
C PRO A 455 -20.63 12.20 -37.50
N ASP A 456 -21.15 11.94 -38.70
CA ASP A 456 -21.38 10.62 -39.28
C ASP A 456 -20.17 10.05 -40.06
N HIS A 457 -19.10 10.85 -40.19
CA HIS A 457 -17.81 10.49 -40.80
C HIS A 457 -17.94 9.92 -42.23
N ASP A 458 -18.90 10.41 -43.01
CA ASP A 458 -19.15 9.94 -44.38
C ASP A 458 -18.31 10.71 -45.43
N GLY A 459 -17.54 11.70 -44.98
CA GLY A 459 -16.68 12.57 -45.80
C GLY A 459 -17.42 13.76 -46.40
N ILE A 460 -18.68 13.99 -46.01
CA ILE A 460 -19.52 15.12 -46.42
C ILE A 460 -19.92 15.91 -45.18
N ILE A 461 -19.66 17.21 -45.19
CA ILE A 461 -20.09 18.07 -44.08
C ILE A 461 -21.62 18.07 -44.00
N SER A 462 -22.17 17.94 -42.80
CA SER A 462 -23.62 17.75 -42.57
C SER A 462 -24.53 18.84 -43.16
N ILE A 463 -24.01 20.04 -43.42
CA ILE A 463 -24.76 21.11 -44.11
C ILE A 463 -24.84 20.96 -45.65
N PHE A 464 -24.03 20.07 -46.22
CA PHE A 464 -24.01 19.69 -47.64
C PHE A 464 -24.51 18.26 -47.88
N ASP A 465 -24.81 17.53 -46.80
CA ASP A 465 -25.37 16.20 -46.87
C ASP A 465 -26.83 16.25 -47.34
N SER A 466 -27.13 15.44 -48.36
CA SER A 466 -28.48 15.28 -48.95
C SER A 466 -29.23 14.08 -48.37
N THR A 467 -28.57 13.32 -47.51
CA THR A 467 -29.11 12.42 -46.50
C THR A 467 -29.00 13.02 -45.09
N PRO A 468 -29.39 14.29 -44.83
CA PRO A 468 -29.34 14.87 -43.51
C PRO A 468 -30.45 14.21 -42.71
N TRP A 469 -30.14 13.06 -42.13
CA TRP A 469 -31.06 12.34 -41.32
C TRP A 469 -30.40 12.09 -39.98
N PRO A 470 -31.07 12.48 -38.89
CA PRO A 470 -30.65 12.08 -37.58
C PRO A 470 -30.86 10.56 -37.54
N ALA A 471 -29.80 9.78 -37.65
CA ALA A 471 -29.62 8.90 -36.52
C ALA A 471 -29.20 9.87 -35.42
N ASP A 472 -30.10 10.15 -34.47
CA ASP A 472 -29.69 10.76 -33.22
C ASP A 472 -28.37 10.07 -32.85
N SER A 473 -27.30 10.86 -32.81
CA SER A 473 -25.95 10.39 -32.55
C SER A 473 -26.04 9.29 -31.51
N CYS A 474 -25.57 8.08 -31.89
CA CYS A 474 -25.87 6.87 -31.13
C CYS A 474 -25.67 7.17 -29.65
N PRO A 475 -26.73 7.05 -28.82
CA PRO A 475 -26.66 7.53 -27.45
C PRO A 475 -25.54 6.80 -26.73
N PRO A 476 -24.92 7.41 -25.70
CA PRO A 476 -23.89 6.76 -24.90
C PRO A 476 -24.33 5.34 -24.55
N GLY A 477 -23.46 4.38 -24.83
CA GLY A 477 -23.79 2.97 -24.87
C GLY A 477 -23.86 2.34 -26.25
N GLN A 478 -24.04 3.11 -27.30
CA GLN A 478 -24.15 2.62 -28.67
C GLN A 478 -23.10 3.27 -29.58
N TYR A 479 -22.53 2.48 -30.48
CA TYR A 479 -21.62 2.96 -31.51
C TYR A 479 -22.21 2.76 -32.91
N LEU A 480 -21.84 3.64 -33.84
CA LEU A 480 -22.30 3.61 -35.22
C LEU A 480 -21.52 2.55 -36.01
N TRP A 481 -22.22 1.53 -36.49
CA TRP A 481 -21.66 0.49 -37.35
C TRP A 481 -22.61 0.21 -38.51
N ASP A 482 -22.12 0.36 -39.74
CA ASP A 482 -22.89 0.12 -40.98
C ASP A 482 -24.25 0.87 -41.00
N LEU A 483 -24.22 2.17 -40.65
CA LEU A 483 -25.39 3.07 -40.59
C LEU A 483 -26.47 2.66 -39.56
N HIS A 484 -26.12 1.84 -38.58
CA HIS A 484 -26.99 1.44 -37.47
C HIS A 484 -26.28 1.65 -36.12
N CYS A 485 -27.03 2.09 -35.11
CA CYS A 485 -26.53 2.11 -33.74
C CYS A 485 -26.52 0.68 -33.20
N VAL A 486 -25.33 0.22 -32.84
CA VAL A 486 -25.08 -1.09 -32.25
C VAL A 486 -24.71 -0.88 -30.80
N ASP A 487 -25.36 -1.61 -29.90
CA ASP A 487 -25.02 -1.61 -28.49
C ASP A 487 -23.58 -2.06 -28.28
N ALA A 488 -22.85 -1.36 -27.41
CA ALA A 488 -21.56 -1.82 -26.92
C ALA A 488 -21.67 -3.26 -26.40
N SER A 489 -20.74 -4.11 -26.77
CA SER A 489 -20.65 -5.50 -26.36
C SER A 489 -20.31 -5.61 -24.86
N PRO A 490 -20.64 -6.73 -24.19
CA PRO A 490 -20.16 -6.97 -22.83
C PRO A 490 -18.63 -6.88 -22.78
N GLY A 491 -18.11 -6.30 -21.70
CA GLY A 491 -16.71 -5.96 -21.53
C GLY A 491 -16.28 -4.68 -22.24
N HIS A 492 -17.17 -3.98 -22.93
CA HIS A 492 -16.89 -2.72 -23.62
C HIS A 492 -17.88 -1.63 -23.21
N TYR A 493 -17.56 -0.36 -23.49
CA TYR A 493 -18.41 0.78 -23.23
C TYR A 493 -18.25 1.84 -24.33
N VAL A 494 -19.23 2.74 -24.42
CA VAL A 494 -19.24 3.86 -25.38
C VAL A 494 -19.66 5.15 -24.67
N PRO A 495 -18.73 6.03 -24.29
CA PRO A 495 -19.01 7.09 -23.31
C PRO A 495 -19.80 8.29 -23.81
N TYR A 496 -19.74 8.55 -25.11
CA TYR A 496 -20.30 9.77 -25.69
C TYR A 496 -21.19 9.43 -26.89
N HIS A 497 -22.05 10.39 -27.23
CA HIS A 497 -22.91 10.32 -28.40
C HIS A 497 -22.08 10.20 -29.69
N GLY A 498 -22.55 9.40 -30.65
CA GLY A 498 -22.02 9.43 -32.03
C GLY A 498 -20.64 8.78 -32.20
N MET A 499 -20.20 7.99 -31.23
CA MET A 499 -19.00 7.17 -31.35
C MET A 499 -19.14 6.14 -32.46
N THR A 500 -18.06 5.86 -33.19
CA THR A 500 -18.03 4.88 -34.30
C THR A 500 -17.37 3.55 -33.91
N GLU A 501 -16.91 3.43 -32.67
CA GLU A 501 -16.29 2.22 -32.12
C GLU A 501 -16.62 2.05 -30.64
N GLU A 502 -16.47 0.82 -30.14
CA GLU A 502 -16.60 0.49 -28.73
C GLU A 502 -15.22 0.39 -28.05
N PHE A 503 -15.14 0.75 -26.76
CA PHE A 503 -13.89 0.75 -26.01
C PHE A 503 -13.88 -0.38 -24.97
N PRO A 504 -12.81 -1.20 -24.88
CA PRO A 504 -12.72 -2.24 -23.86
C PRO A 504 -12.65 -1.60 -22.46
N CYS A 505 -13.32 -2.23 -21.49
CA CYS A 505 -13.23 -1.82 -20.09
C CYS A 505 -11.77 -1.87 -19.61
N PRO A 506 -11.23 -0.80 -18.99
CA PRO A 506 -9.90 -0.83 -18.41
C PRO A 506 -9.82 -1.83 -17.24
N GLU A 507 -8.60 -2.28 -16.91
CA GLU A 507 -8.39 -3.11 -15.72
C GLU A 507 -8.95 -2.42 -14.46
N GLY A 508 -9.50 -3.21 -13.54
CA GLY A 508 -10.22 -2.70 -12.38
C GLY A 508 -11.70 -2.40 -12.63
N THR A 509 -12.16 -2.48 -13.89
CA THR A 509 -13.58 -2.28 -14.25
C THR A 509 -14.11 -3.44 -15.08
N PHE A 510 -15.43 -3.60 -15.12
CA PHE A 510 -16.09 -4.60 -15.96
C PHE A 510 -17.43 -4.11 -16.49
N ASN A 511 -17.92 -4.76 -17.53
CA ASN A 511 -19.29 -4.54 -18.00
C ASN A 511 -19.97 -5.86 -18.39
N PRO A 512 -20.96 -6.34 -17.62
CA PRO A 512 -21.70 -7.56 -17.95
C PRO A 512 -22.80 -7.34 -18.99
N ASP A 513 -23.22 -6.09 -19.20
CA ASP A 513 -24.39 -5.73 -20.00
C ASP A 513 -23.98 -5.19 -21.38
N THR A 514 -24.90 -5.25 -22.34
CA THR A 514 -24.74 -4.54 -23.61
C THR A 514 -25.19 -3.09 -23.48
N GLY A 515 -24.66 -2.20 -24.30
CA GLY A 515 -25.23 -0.86 -24.45
C GLY A 515 -24.81 0.13 -23.35
N GLN A 516 -23.68 -0.08 -22.68
CA GLN A 516 -23.28 0.76 -21.54
C GLN A 516 -22.39 1.93 -21.95
N SER A 517 -22.65 3.09 -21.35
CA SER A 517 -21.84 4.30 -21.55
C SER A 517 -20.59 4.36 -20.67
N SER A 518 -20.43 3.45 -19.73
CA SER A 518 -19.28 3.39 -18.84
C SER A 518 -19.18 1.99 -18.26
N CYS A 519 -17.98 1.58 -17.88
CA CYS A 519 -17.80 0.33 -17.13
C CYS A 519 -18.18 0.53 -15.66
N TYR A 520 -18.60 -0.55 -15.02
CA TYR A 520 -18.78 -0.59 -13.58
C TYR A 520 -17.42 -0.82 -12.91
N ASP A 521 -17.16 -0.08 -11.84
CA ASP A 521 -16.02 -0.40 -10.98
C ASP A 521 -16.19 -1.81 -10.41
N THR A 522 -15.11 -2.59 -10.44
CA THR A 522 -15.10 -3.90 -9.81
C THR A 522 -15.46 -3.78 -8.34
N THR A 523 -16.40 -4.59 -7.89
CA THR A 523 -16.99 -4.44 -6.55
C THR A 523 -16.13 -5.07 -5.47
N PRO A 524 -16.21 -4.60 -4.22
CA PRO A 524 -15.50 -5.22 -3.10
C PRO A 524 -15.73 -6.74 -3.05
N GLY A 525 -14.67 -7.48 -2.78
CA GLY A 525 -14.60 -8.94 -2.81
C GLY A 525 -14.19 -9.54 -4.15
N HIS A 526 -14.00 -8.72 -5.18
CA HIS A 526 -13.66 -9.19 -6.53
C HIS A 526 -12.46 -8.44 -7.09
N TYR A 527 -11.90 -8.97 -8.18
CA TYR A 527 -10.85 -8.32 -8.97
C TYR A 527 -11.06 -8.53 -10.47
N THR A 528 -10.46 -7.66 -11.27
CA THR A 528 -10.44 -7.72 -12.74
C THR A 528 -9.06 -7.29 -13.24
N ASN A 529 -8.26 -8.26 -13.71
CA ASN A 529 -6.87 -8.06 -14.11
C ASN A 529 -6.65 -8.13 -15.63
N SER A 530 -7.72 -7.99 -16.40
CA SER A 530 -7.68 -7.98 -17.86
C SER A 530 -8.55 -6.87 -18.42
N THR A 531 -8.07 -6.21 -19.47
CA THR A 531 -8.88 -5.29 -20.26
C THR A 531 -10.01 -6.02 -20.99
N GLY A 532 -11.14 -5.37 -21.17
CA GLY A 532 -12.30 -5.96 -21.85
C GLY A 532 -13.08 -6.98 -21.00
N SER A 533 -12.95 -6.94 -19.66
CA SER A 533 -13.60 -7.91 -18.77
C SER A 533 -15.11 -7.71 -18.75
N SER A 534 -15.88 -8.74 -19.13
CA SER A 534 -17.34 -8.73 -19.02
C SER A 534 -17.86 -9.20 -17.66
N THR A 535 -17.00 -9.82 -16.86
CA THR A 535 -17.31 -10.30 -15.51
C THR A 535 -16.18 -9.95 -14.57
N GLN A 536 -16.53 -9.72 -13.31
CA GLN A 536 -15.55 -9.68 -12.22
C GLN A 536 -15.25 -11.10 -11.69
N THR A 537 -14.04 -11.30 -11.18
CA THR A 537 -13.62 -12.59 -10.60
C THR A 537 -13.60 -12.49 -9.08
N ASP A 538 -14.23 -13.45 -8.40
CA ASP A 538 -14.19 -13.53 -6.93
C ASP A 538 -12.74 -13.62 -6.43
N CYS A 539 -12.42 -12.87 -5.37
CA CYS A 539 -11.17 -13.09 -4.67
C CYS A 539 -11.13 -14.53 -4.14
N PRO A 540 -10.03 -15.27 -4.37
CA PRO A 540 -9.92 -16.65 -3.89
C PRO A 540 -9.96 -16.71 -2.35
N PRO A 541 -10.41 -17.84 -1.76
CA PRO A 541 -10.38 -18.04 -0.31
C PRO A 541 -8.99 -17.75 0.28
N GLY A 542 -8.95 -17.05 1.41
CA GLY A 542 -7.72 -16.54 2.03
C GLY A 542 -7.26 -15.18 1.51
N THR A 543 -7.96 -14.62 0.52
CA THR A 543 -7.74 -13.24 0.06
C THR A 543 -9.04 -12.43 0.14
N TYR A 544 -8.95 -11.11 0.14
CA TYR A 544 -10.09 -10.20 0.18
C TYR A 544 -9.78 -8.90 -0.56
N GLN A 545 -10.82 -8.10 -0.84
CA GLN A 545 -10.65 -6.79 -1.46
C GLN A 545 -11.73 -5.81 -0.95
N PRO A 546 -11.39 -4.82 -0.11
CA PRO A 546 -12.38 -3.89 0.45
C PRO A 546 -12.77 -2.76 -0.51
N ASP A 547 -11.91 -2.44 -1.48
CA ASP A 547 -12.05 -1.26 -2.31
C ASP A 547 -12.67 -1.60 -3.68
N TYR A 548 -13.32 -0.61 -4.28
CA TYR A 548 -13.79 -0.69 -5.66
C TYR A 548 -12.62 -0.52 -6.64
N GLY A 549 -12.76 -1.05 -7.86
CA GLY A 549 -11.85 -0.70 -8.96
C GLY A 549 -10.55 -1.52 -9.02
N GLN A 550 -10.49 -2.67 -8.36
CA GLN A 550 -9.21 -3.32 -8.04
C GLN A 550 -8.84 -4.42 -9.03
N THR A 551 -7.53 -4.53 -9.30
CA THR A 551 -6.97 -5.50 -10.27
C THR A 551 -6.42 -6.76 -9.62
N SER A 552 -6.35 -6.79 -8.29
CA SER A 552 -5.87 -7.95 -7.51
C SER A 552 -6.50 -7.98 -6.11
N CYS A 553 -6.32 -9.11 -5.43
CA CYS A 553 -6.79 -9.30 -4.06
C CYS A 553 -5.62 -9.19 -3.08
N LEU A 554 -5.95 -8.82 -1.84
CA LEU A 554 -5.02 -8.74 -0.72
C LEU A 554 -5.11 -10.03 0.11
N ASP A 555 -3.97 -10.54 0.58
CA ASP A 555 -3.97 -11.65 1.53
C ASP A 555 -4.60 -11.22 2.86
N VAL A 556 -5.43 -12.09 3.47
CA VAL A 556 -5.92 -11.81 4.83
C VAL A 556 -4.78 -11.83 5.83
N ASP A 557 -4.83 -10.92 6.80
CA ASP A 557 -3.88 -10.87 7.91
C ASP A 557 -4.01 -12.09 8.83
N ARG A 558 -2.98 -12.33 9.64
CA ARG A 558 -3.02 -13.37 10.68
C ARG A 558 -4.21 -13.16 11.62
N GLY A 559 -4.75 -14.26 12.16
CA GLY A 559 -5.96 -14.25 13.00
C GLY A 559 -7.26 -14.04 12.22
N HIS A 560 -7.20 -13.94 10.89
CA HIS A 560 -8.35 -13.83 10.01
C HIS A 560 -8.36 -14.94 8.95
N TYR A 561 -9.55 -15.18 8.39
CA TYR A 561 -9.75 -16.01 7.21
C TYR A 561 -10.72 -15.30 6.27
N SER A 562 -10.84 -15.77 5.04
CA SER A 562 -11.89 -15.30 4.13
C SER A 562 -12.40 -16.40 3.23
N ASN A 563 -13.70 -16.31 2.91
CA ASN A 563 -14.30 -17.13 1.87
C ASN A 563 -14.04 -16.50 0.49
N ALA A 564 -14.31 -17.26 -0.58
CA ALA A 564 -14.30 -16.69 -1.92
C ALA A 564 -15.24 -15.47 -2.02
N GLY A 565 -14.81 -14.40 -2.67
CA GLY A 565 -15.62 -13.20 -2.87
C GLY A 565 -15.72 -12.28 -1.65
N SER A 566 -14.86 -12.44 -0.63
CA SER A 566 -14.98 -11.65 0.61
C SER A 566 -14.44 -10.23 0.43
N ALA A 567 -15.24 -9.23 0.81
CA ALA A 567 -14.81 -7.82 0.84
C ALA A 567 -13.93 -7.46 2.06
N SER A 568 -13.86 -8.33 3.06
CA SER A 568 -13.09 -8.12 4.29
C SER A 568 -12.61 -9.45 4.85
N GLY A 569 -11.47 -9.45 5.53
CA GLY A 569 -11.09 -10.58 6.38
C GLY A 569 -12.10 -10.80 7.52
N ILE A 570 -12.41 -12.06 7.81
CA ILE A 570 -13.29 -12.49 8.91
C ILE A 570 -12.39 -12.93 10.07
N LEU A 571 -12.61 -12.37 11.25
CA LEU A 571 -11.87 -12.76 12.46
C LEU A 571 -12.14 -14.24 12.80
N CYS A 572 -11.07 -14.96 13.16
CA CYS A 572 -11.22 -16.30 13.71
C CYS A 572 -12.03 -16.25 15.03
N PRO A 573 -13.10 -17.04 15.17
CA PRO A 573 -13.85 -17.10 16.43
C PRO A 573 -12.97 -17.65 17.56
N PRO A 574 -13.30 -17.35 18.84
CA PRO A 574 -12.67 -18.01 19.99
C PRO A 574 -12.74 -19.52 19.81
N SER A 575 -11.75 -20.26 20.32
CA SER A 575 -11.40 -21.66 20.04
C SER A 575 -10.56 -21.93 18.79
N THR A 576 -10.48 -20.99 17.85
CA THR A 576 -9.73 -21.17 16.60
C THR A 576 -8.73 -20.04 16.38
N TYR A 577 -7.62 -20.33 15.69
CA TYR A 577 -6.57 -19.35 15.40
C TYR A 577 -6.06 -19.50 13.97
N GLN A 578 -5.33 -18.50 13.50
CA GLN A 578 -4.68 -18.54 12.19
C GLN A 578 -3.30 -17.85 12.24
N PRO A 579 -2.19 -18.63 12.28
CA PRO A 579 -0.84 -18.06 12.45
C PRO A 579 -0.26 -17.46 11.16
N ASP A 580 -0.78 -17.81 9.99
CA ASP A 580 -0.24 -17.41 8.70
C ASP A 580 -1.18 -16.44 7.96
N THR A 581 -0.60 -15.60 7.10
CA THR A 581 -1.38 -14.73 6.20
C THR A 581 -1.91 -15.52 5.01
N GLY A 582 -2.99 -15.04 4.38
CA GLY A 582 -3.49 -15.61 3.13
C GLY A 582 -4.26 -16.92 3.28
N GLN A 583 -4.76 -17.24 4.49
CA GLN A 583 -5.33 -18.56 4.78
C GLN A 583 -6.87 -18.58 4.67
N PRO A 584 -7.45 -19.64 4.08
CA PRO A 584 -8.88 -19.71 3.78
C PRO A 584 -9.76 -20.11 4.98
N SER A 585 -9.17 -20.57 6.08
CA SER A 585 -9.89 -21.03 7.26
C SER A 585 -9.04 -20.89 8.52
N CYS A 586 -9.69 -20.90 9.68
CA CYS A 586 -9.02 -20.99 10.98
C CYS A 586 -8.79 -22.45 11.37
N SER A 587 -7.74 -22.69 12.14
CA SER A 587 -7.43 -23.98 12.76
C SER A 587 -7.93 -24.02 14.19
N ASP A 588 -8.44 -25.16 14.64
CA ASP A 588 -8.78 -25.37 16.05
C ASP A 588 -7.52 -25.26 16.92
N ALA A 589 -7.65 -24.68 18.12
CA ALA A 589 -6.56 -24.71 19.11
C ALA A 589 -6.17 -26.17 19.39
N ASP A 590 -4.88 -26.48 19.36
CA ASP A 590 -4.36 -27.83 19.60
C ASP A 590 -4.64 -28.28 21.05
N PRO A 591 -4.73 -29.59 21.33
CA PRO A 591 -4.69 -30.09 22.70
C PRO A 591 -3.51 -29.51 23.48
N GLY A 592 -3.76 -29.18 24.74
CA GLY A 592 -2.83 -28.46 25.62
C GLY A 592 -2.79 -26.94 25.42
N HIS A 593 -3.55 -26.42 24.46
CA HIS A 593 -3.65 -24.99 24.17
C HIS A 593 -5.12 -24.53 24.22
N TYR A 594 -5.30 -23.22 24.24
CA TYR A 594 -6.61 -22.60 24.13
C TYR A 594 -6.52 -21.26 23.39
N VAL A 595 -7.65 -20.82 22.84
CA VAL A 595 -7.81 -19.52 22.21
C VAL A 595 -9.05 -18.86 22.79
N SER A 596 -8.87 -17.82 23.61
CA SER A 596 -9.98 -17.19 24.34
C SER A 596 -10.56 -15.97 23.63
N GLU A 597 -9.78 -15.31 22.78
CA GLU A 597 -10.17 -14.07 22.10
C GLU A 597 -10.52 -14.30 20.63
N THR A 598 -11.35 -13.41 20.09
CA THR A 598 -11.68 -13.38 18.66
C THR A 598 -10.54 -12.73 17.89
N GLY A 599 -10.11 -13.33 16.78
CA GLY A 599 -9.02 -12.79 15.96
C GLY A 599 -7.61 -13.11 16.47
N GLN A 600 -7.47 -14.06 17.39
CA GLN A 600 -6.17 -14.48 17.87
C GLN A 600 -5.39 -15.19 16.76
N PHE A 601 -4.17 -14.73 16.49
CA PHE A 601 -3.30 -15.36 15.51
C PHE A 601 -2.44 -16.49 16.09
N ASP A 602 -2.26 -16.52 17.41
CA ASP A 602 -1.54 -17.57 18.12
C ASP A 602 -2.44 -18.20 19.18
N GLN A 603 -2.25 -19.49 19.40
CA GLN A 603 -2.84 -20.23 20.51
C GLN A 603 -2.02 -20.06 21.80
N ILE A 604 -2.69 -20.08 22.95
CA ILE A 604 -2.05 -19.92 24.26
C ILE A 604 -1.90 -21.30 24.90
N GLN A 605 -0.67 -21.66 25.27
CA GLN A 605 -0.38 -22.89 26.02
C GLN A 605 -1.02 -22.86 27.42
N CYS A 606 -1.61 -23.97 27.84
CA CYS A 606 -2.06 -24.15 29.22
C CYS A 606 -0.87 -23.92 30.18
N SER A 607 -1.10 -23.17 31.25
CA SER A 607 -0.08 -22.94 32.27
C SER A 607 0.16 -24.21 33.10
N PRO A 608 1.34 -24.38 33.72
CA PRO A 608 1.60 -25.48 34.63
C PRO A 608 0.49 -25.62 35.68
N GLY A 609 0.01 -26.85 35.89
CA GLY A 609 -1.14 -27.15 36.75
C GLY A 609 -2.50 -27.09 36.07
N THR A 610 -2.55 -26.73 34.77
CA THR A 610 -3.76 -26.75 33.95
C THR A 610 -3.56 -27.56 32.68
N TYR A 611 -4.63 -28.12 32.13
CA TYR A 611 -4.59 -28.98 30.94
C TYR A 611 -5.82 -28.81 30.05
N GLN A 612 -5.70 -29.23 28.78
CA GLN A 612 -6.82 -29.22 27.82
C GLN A 612 -6.75 -30.43 26.86
N PRO A 613 -7.59 -31.46 27.04
CA PRO A 613 -7.49 -32.68 26.22
C PRO A 613 -8.19 -32.58 24.86
N VAL A 614 -9.10 -31.62 24.69
CA VAL A 614 -9.89 -31.49 23.46
C VAL A 614 -9.39 -30.29 22.67
N ALA A 615 -9.23 -30.46 21.36
CA ALA A 615 -8.92 -29.35 20.47
C ALA A 615 -10.08 -28.34 20.43
N GLY A 616 -9.80 -27.10 20.02
CA GLY A 616 -10.83 -26.08 19.81
C GLY A 616 -11.50 -25.63 21.10
N GLN A 617 -10.71 -25.31 22.13
CA GLN A 617 -11.23 -24.86 23.43
C GLN A 617 -10.77 -23.45 23.76
N THR A 618 -11.55 -22.77 24.62
CA THR A 618 -11.34 -21.36 24.98
C THR A 618 -10.65 -21.18 26.34
N SER A 619 -10.40 -22.27 27.06
CA SER A 619 -9.76 -22.26 28.38
C SER A 619 -9.20 -23.63 28.74
N CYS A 620 -8.30 -23.67 29.73
CA CYS A 620 -7.79 -24.91 30.31
C CYS A 620 -8.56 -25.28 31.59
N PHE A 621 -8.57 -26.57 31.91
CA PHE A 621 -9.05 -27.10 33.18
C PHE A 621 -7.91 -27.17 34.19
N SER A 622 -8.16 -26.90 35.47
CA SER A 622 -7.18 -27.18 36.52
C SER A 622 -7.06 -28.70 36.72
N ALA A 623 -5.83 -29.19 36.94
CA ALA A 623 -5.61 -30.57 37.35
C ALA A 623 -6.42 -30.86 38.63
N SER A 624 -7.11 -31.99 38.68
CA SER A 624 -7.93 -32.37 39.83
C SER A 624 -7.07 -32.84 41.00
N GLU A 625 -7.62 -32.90 42.21
CA GLU A 625 -6.92 -33.52 43.35
C GLU A 625 -6.51 -34.96 43.02
N GLY A 626 -5.33 -35.39 43.47
CA GLY A 626 -4.73 -36.68 43.09
C GLY A 626 -4.06 -36.70 41.70
N TYR A 627 -4.22 -35.63 40.90
CA TYR A 627 -3.59 -35.47 39.59
C TYR A 627 -2.66 -34.23 39.57
N TYR A 628 -1.82 -34.15 38.54
CA TYR A 628 -1.00 -32.98 38.21
C TYR A 628 -0.93 -32.77 36.69
N ALA A 629 -0.68 -31.54 36.23
CA ALA A 629 -0.48 -31.23 34.81
C ALA A 629 0.90 -30.59 34.60
N PRO A 630 1.88 -31.34 34.05
CA PRO A 630 3.27 -30.88 34.01
C PRO A 630 3.52 -29.79 32.97
N GLY A 631 4.21 -28.73 33.39
CA GLY A 631 4.75 -27.73 32.48
C GLY A 631 3.70 -27.00 31.64
N PHE A 632 4.18 -26.25 30.65
CA PHE A 632 3.28 -25.55 29.72
C PHE A 632 2.78 -26.50 28.63
N GLY A 633 1.52 -26.34 28.21
CA GLY A 633 0.97 -27.07 27.07
C GLY A 633 0.48 -28.49 27.38
N SER A 634 0.18 -28.80 28.64
CA SER A 634 -0.32 -30.13 29.04
C SER A 634 -1.67 -30.46 28.38
N ALA A 635 -1.71 -31.49 27.53
CA ALA A 635 -2.96 -31.97 26.93
C ALA A 635 -3.79 -32.83 27.91
N GLU A 636 -3.15 -33.45 28.89
CA GLU A 636 -3.81 -34.32 29.87
C GLU A 636 -3.32 -34.02 31.29
N GLN A 637 -4.12 -34.41 32.27
CA GLN A 637 -3.65 -34.49 33.65
C GLN A 637 -3.11 -35.91 33.91
N LEU A 638 -1.99 -35.98 34.60
CA LEU A 638 -1.31 -37.22 34.98
C LEU A 638 -1.64 -37.57 36.43
N VAL A 639 -1.70 -38.87 36.70
CA VAL A 639 -1.97 -39.42 38.05
C VAL A 639 -0.74 -39.20 38.94
N CYS A 640 -0.95 -38.83 40.20
CA CYS A 640 0.10 -38.94 41.20
C CYS A 640 0.35 -40.42 41.52
N GLU A 641 1.52 -40.91 41.10
CA GLU A 641 1.99 -42.26 41.40
C GLU A 641 2.27 -42.43 42.90
N PRO A 642 2.26 -43.68 43.41
CA PRO A 642 2.61 -43.98 44.79
C PRO A 642 3.93 -43.31 45.21
N GLY A 643 3.93 -42.72 46.41
CA GLY A 643 5.02 -41.92 46.95
C GLY A 643 4.79 -40.41 46.84
N ALA A 644 3.83 -39.95 46.02
CA ALA A 644 3.50 -38.53 45.91
C ALA A 644 1.98 -38.30 45.95
N TYR A 645 1.56 -37.11 46.35
CA TYR A 645 0.14 -36.76 46.51
C TYR A 645 -0.16 -35.34 45.99
N SER A 646 -1.43 -35.09 45.68
CA SER A 646 -1.92 -33.79 45.19
C SER A 646 -3.15 -33.37 46.01
N PRO A 647 -2.97 -32.52 47.04
CA PRO A 647 -4.03 -32.18 48.00
C PRO A 647 -5.00 -31.11 47.53
N SER A 648 -4.74 -30.47 46.39
CA SER A 648 -5.56 -29.36 45.87
C SER A 648 -5.53 -29.35 44.36
N THR A 649 -6.56 -28.78 43.74
CA THR A 649 -6.58 -28.61 42.29
C THR A 649 -5.49 -27.65 41.80
N GLY A 650 -4.99 -27.85 40.58
CA GLY A 650 -4.09 -26.91 39.91
C GLY A 650 -2.60 -27.13 40.14
N LEU A 651 -2.19 -28.34 40.56
CA LEU A 651 -0.79 -28.68 40.79
C LEU A 651 -0.06 -29.02 39.50
N ASP A 652 1.13 -28.43 39.32
CA ASP A 652 2.03 -28.70 38.17
C ASP A 652 2.98 -29.88 38.41
N SER A 653 3.05 -30.34 39.65
CA SER A 653 3.80 -31.51 40.10
C SER A 653 3.19 -32.02 41.41
N CYS A 654 3.23 -33.33 41.63
CA CYS A 654 2.78 -33.92 42.90
C CYS A 654 3.78 -33.60 44.01
N TYR A 655 3.28 -33.41 45.22
CA TYR A 655 4.15 -33.28 46.39
C TYR A 655 4.66 -34.67 46.81
N PRO A 656 5.98 -34.86 46.95
CA PRO A 656 6.49 -36.10 47.51
C PRO A 656 5.99 -36.25 48.96
N ALA A 657 5.72 -37.49 49.39
CA ALA A 657 5.47 -37.75 50.81
C ALA A 657 6.65 -37.25 51.65
N ASP A 658 6.36 -36.51 52.71
CA ASP A 658 7.37 -35.98 53.62
C ASP A 658 8.04 -37.12 54.41
N PRO A 659 9.30 -36.95 54.88
CA PRO A 659 9.91 -37.88 55.82
C PRO A 659 8.99 -38.16 57.03
N GLY A 660 8.82 -39.43 57.38
CA GLY A 660 7.88 -39.90 58.39
C GLY A 660 6.46 -40.17 57.87
N TYR A 661 6.19 -39.88 56.60
CA TYR A 661 4.91 -40.13 55.94
C TYR A 661 5.11 -41.01 54.70
N TYR A 662 4.04 -41.65 54.25
CA TYR A 662 4.03 -42.47 53.04
C TYR A 662 2.72 -42.32 52.27
N VAL A 663 2.78 -42.65 50.98
CA VAL A 663 1.63 -42.68 50.06
C VAL A 663 1.67 -43.97 49.27
N TYR A 664 0.71 -44.87 49.48
CA TYR A 664 0.73 -46.20 48.85
C TYR A 664 -0.18 -46.35 47.63
N GLU A 665 -1.25 -45.55 47.54
CA GLU A 665 -2.22 -45.59 46.44
C GLU A 665 -1.89 -44.55 45.38
N GLU A 666 -2.24 -44.87 44.13
CA GLU A 666 -2.40 -43.87 43.06
C GLU A 666 -3.53 -42.90 43.42
N LEU A 667 -3.48 -41.66 42.90
CA LEU A 667 -4.49 -40.61 43.13
C LEU A 667 -4.64 -40.13 44.57
N ALA A 668 -3.59 -40.29 45.37
CA ALA A 668 -3.62 -39.81 46.74
C ALA A 668 -3.77 -38.28 46.81
N THR A 669 -4.74 -37.83 47.61
CA THR A 669 -4.95 -36.40 47.93
C THR A 669 -4.28 -36.00 49.25
N GLY A 670 -3.58 -36.92 49.88
CA GLY A 670 -2.91 -36.71 51.15
C GLY A 670 -1.86 -37.78 51.41
N GLN A 671 -1.07 -37.56 52.45
CA GLN A 671 -0.06 -38.49 52.91
C GLN A 671 -0.46 -39.12 54.25
N THR A 672 -0.06 -40.37 54.47
CA THR A 672 -0.36 -41.11 55.70
C THR A 672 0.85 -41.11 56.62
N PRO A 673 0.75 -40.71 57.89
CA PRO A 673 1.87 -40.78 58.83
C PRO A 673 2.26 -42.24 59.07
N CYS A 674 3.57 -42.52 59.15
CA CYS A 674 4.07 -43.81 59.60
C CYS A 674 3.48 -44.13 60.99
N PRO A 675 2.93 -45.33 61.23
CA PRO A 675 2.43 -45.69 62.55
C PRO A 675 3.55 -45.69 63.60
N LYS A 676 3.17 -45.61 64.88
CA LYS A 676 4.12 -45.76 66.00
C LYS A 676 4.96 -47.03 65.83
N GLY A 677 6.23 -46.96 66.22
CA GLY A 677 7.18 -48.06 66.02
C GLY A 677 7.76 -48.16 64.60
N SER A 678 7.34 -47.32 63.65
CA SER A 678 7.89 -47.31 62.29
C SER A 678 8.39 -45.92 61.91
N HIS A 679 9.33 -45.88 60.97
CA HIS A 679 9.94 -44.66 60.48
C HIS A 679 10.20 -44.73 58.97
N GLN A 680 10.42 -43.56 58.36
CA GLN A 680 10.88 -43.47 56.98
C GLN A 680 11.61 -42.13 56.74
N PRO A 681 12.95 -42.13 56.63
CA PRO A 681 13.71 -40.91 56.49
C PRO A 681 13.69 -40.29 55.09
N THR A 682 13.35 -41.06 54.05
CA THR A 682 13.41 -40.58 52.66
C THR A 682 12.08 -40.00 52.21
N PRO A 683 12.05 -38.80 51.58
CA PRO A 683 10.87 -38.31 50.89
C PRO A 683 10.41 -39.25 49.77
N ALA A 684 9.17 -39.09 49.35
CA ALA A 684 8.52 -39.85 48.27
C ALA A 684 8.37 -41.37 48.54
N SER A 685 8.21 -41.75 49.81
CA SER A 685 8.09 -43.16 50.17
C SER A 685 6.69 -43.73 49.96
N ILE A 686 6.64 -44.99 49.54
CA ILE A 686 5.40 -45.79 49.41
C ILE A 686 5.05 -46.60 50.66
N GLY A 687 5.90 -46.58 51.69
CA GLY A 687 5.68 -47.31 52.94
C GLY A 687 6.63 -46.90 54.06
N CYS A 688 6.51 -47.56 55.20
CA CYS A 688 7.36 -47.34 56.37
C CYS A 688 8.12 -48.61 56.73
N SER A 689 9.29 -48.45 57.34
CA SER A 689 10.07 -49.55 57.89
C SER A 689 9.94 -49.55 59.41
N LEU A 690 9.98 -50.73 60.03
CA LEU A 690 10.06 -50.82 61.49
C LEU A 690 11.38 -50.20 61.96
N VAL A 691 11.36 -49.51 63.11
CA VAL A 691 12.61 -49.07 63.75
C VAL A 691 13.46 -50.26 64.13
N ASN A 692 14.78 -50.13 64.03
CA ASN A 692 15.70 -51.20 64.40
C ASN A 692 15.76 -51.39 65.93
N PRO A 693 16.19 -52.57 66.43
CA PRO A 693 16.52 -52.75 67.83
C PRO A 693 17.46 -51.64 68.35
N GLY A 694 17.26 -51.27 69.61
CA GLY A 694 17.91 -50.16 70.29
C GLY A 694 17.38 -48.78 69.93
N HIS A 695 16.35 -48.70 69.10
CA HIS A 695 15.69 -47.45 68.72
C HIS A 695 14.18 -47.55 68.93
N TYR A 696 13.51 -46.40 69.00
CA TYR A 696 12.07 -46.30 69.13
C TYR A 696 11.50 -45.16 68.26
N ALA A 697 10.21 -45.27 67.93
CA ALA A 697 9.44 -44.23 67.24
C ALA A 697 8.17 -43.90 68.05
N PRO A 698 8.19 -42.85 68.88
CA PRO A 698 7.17 -42.64 69.92
C PRO A 698 5.82 -42.15 69.41
N ALA A 699 5.79 -41.57 68.20
CA ALA A 699 4.60 -40.95 67.64
C ALA A 699 4.41 -41.32 66.17
N PRO A 700 3.16 -41.31 65.66
CA PRO A 700 2.94 -41.38 64.23
C PRO A 700 3.65 -40.22 63.51
N GLY A 701 4.21 -40.47 62.33
CA GLY A 701 4.95 -39.45 61.58
C GLY A 701 6.43 -39.32 61.95
N THR A 702 7.00 -40.27 62.71
CA THR A 702 8.41 -40.23 63.10
C THR A 702 9.30 -40.46 61.86
N ALA A 703 10.09 -39.45 61.46
CA ALA A 703 10.93 -39.51 60.26
C ALA A 703 12.19 -40.38 60.44
N PHE A 704 12.82 -40.30 61.61
CA PHE A 704 14.08 -40.98 61.92
C PHE A 704 13.90 -41.84 63.16
N GLU A 705 14.51 -43.02 63.17
CA GLU A 705 14.58 -43.85 64.37
C GLU A 705 15.33 -43.11 65.48
N ILE A 706 14.77 -43.09 66.69
CA ILE A 706 15.34 -42.37 67.83
C ILE A 706 16.08 -43.40 68.69
N PRO A 707 17.40 -43.24 68.94
CA PRO A 707 18.14 -44.19 69.77
C PRO A 707 17.63 -44.15 71.22
N CYS A 708 17.54 -45.33 71.85
CA CYS A 708 17.19 -45.41 73.27
C CYS A 708 18.20 -44.64 74.12
N PRO A 709 17.77 -43.74 75.02
CA PRO A 709 18.69 -43.02 75.88
C PRO A 709 19.47 -43.96 76.80
N ALA A 710 20.63 -43.52 77.28
CA ALA A 710 21.43 -44.27 78.24
C ALA A 710 20.58 -44.63 79.48
N GLY A 711 20.75 -45.87 79.95
CA GLY A 711 19.92 -46.45 81.00
C GLY A 711 18.68 -47.17 80.50
N THR A 712 18.37 -47.09 79.20
CA THR A 712 17.25 -47.80 78.60
C THR A 712 17.71 -48.61 77.39
N TYR A 713 16.99 -49.68 77.07
CA TYR A 713 17.27 -50.55 75.93
C TYR A 713 15.98 -51.00 75.24
N GLN A 714 16.10 -51.54 74.02
CA GLN A 714 14.97 -52.11 73.30
C GLN A 714 15.39 -53.27 72.38
N PRO A 715 15.06 -54.53 72.72
CA PRO A 715 15.49 -55.69 71.94
C PRO A 715 14.70 -55.90 70.65
N ASP A 716 13.45 -55.44 70.59
CA ASP A 716 12.56 -55.72 69.47
C ASP A 716 12.56 -54.61 68.42
N SER A 717 12.48 -54.99 67.14
CA SER A 717 12.17 -54.05 66.08
C SER A 717 10.72 -53.57 66.19
N GLY A 718 10.44 -52.31 65.85
CA GLY A 718 9.06 -51.82 65.82
C GLY A 718 8.58 -51.18 67.13
N ALA A 719 9.48 -50.81 68.03
CA ALA A 719 9.12 -50.30 69.35
C ALA A 719 8.73 -48.81 69.35
N ASP A 720 7.77 -48.45 70.18
CA ASP A 720 7.33 -47.06 70.39
C ASP A 720 7.87 -46.42 71.70
N HIS A 721 8.59 -47.20 72.51
CA HIS A 721 9.30 -46.74 73.70
C HIS A 721 10.49 -47.66 74.01
N CYS A 722 11.38 -47.17 74.88
CA CYS A 722 12.48 -47.96 75.43
C CYS A 722 12.11 -48.49 76.81
N ILE A 723 12.76 -49.59 77.18
CA ILE A 723 12.59 -50.29 78.45
C ILE A 723 13.76 -49.87 79.35
N ASP A 724 13.50 -49.54 80.61
CA ASP A 724 14.57 -49.25 81.58
C ASP A 724 15.44 -50.50 81.81
N ALA A 725 16.75 -50.30 81.93
CA ALA A 725 17.66 -51.38 82.36
C ALA A 725 17.24 -51.88 83.76
N ASP A 726 17.27 -53.19 83.96
CA ASP A 726 16.92 -53.83 85.22
C ASP A 726 17.92 -53.46 86.33
N ILE A 727 17.48 -53.60 87.59
CA ILE A 727 18.38 -53.45 88.74
C ILE A 727 19.56 -54.42 88.60
N GLY A 728 20.76 -53.94 88.92
CA GLY A 728 22.01 -54.68 88.73
C GLY A 728 22.52 -54.71 87.28
N HIS A 729 21.81 -54.10 86.33
CA HIS A 729 22.21 -54.01 84.92
C HIS A 729 22.36 -52.56 84.48
N HIS A 730 23.04 -52.36 83.36
CA HIS A 730 23.24 -51.05 82.76
C HIS A 730 23.09 -51.11 81.24
N ALA A 731 22.74 -49.95 80.65
CA ALA A 731 22.69 -49.75 79.21
C ALA A 731 23.49 -48.48 78.87
N SER A 732 24.79 -48.65 78.62
CA SER A 732 25.74 -47.53 78.46
C SER A 732 25.60 -46.84 77.11
N GLY A 733 25.41 -45.53 77.13
CA GLY A 733 25.28 -44.71 75.91
C GLY A 733 23.92 -44.85 75.21
N PRO A 734 23.70 -44.11 74.09
CA PRO A 734 22.46 -44.18 73.34
C PRO A 734 22.42 -45.37 72.37
N GLY A 735 21.24 -45.94 72.13
CA GLY A 735 21.00 -46.94 71.08
C GLY A 735 21.13 -48.40 71.52
N ASN A 736 21.04 -48.69 72.82
CA ASN A 736 21.22 -50.05 73.34
C ASN A 736 20.03 -50.96 72.99
N PHE A 737 20.32 -52.10 72.36
CA PHE A 737 19.31 -53.13 72.10
C PHE A 737 19.29 -54.24 73.16
N ASP A 738 20.23 -54.20 74.10
CA ASP A 738 20.33 -55.13 75.23
C ASP A 738 20.84 -54.39 76.46
N GLN A 739 20.72 -55.02 77.62
CA GLN A 739 21.29 -54.56 78.88
C GLN A 739 22.43 -55.48 79.31
N SER A 740 23.44 -54.92 79.97
CA SER A 740 24.59 -55.67 80.48
C SER A 740 24.56 -55.73 82.00
N PRO A 741 24.86 -56.87 82.65
CA PRO A 741 25.00 -56.92 84.11
C PRO A 741 26.20 -56.08 84.56
N CYS A 742 26.10 -55.43 85.72
CA CYS A 742 27.22 -54.73 86.34
C CYS A 742 28.37 -55.69 86.64
N ASP A 743 29.60 -55.30 86.32
CA ASP A 743 30.79 -56.11 86.61
C ASP A 743 31.07 -56.16 88.13
N PRO A 744 31.72 -57.23 88.64
CA PRO A 744 32.19 -57.28 90.02
C PRO A 744 32.98 -56.03 90.41
N GLY A 745 32.75 -55.55 91.63
CA GLY A 745 33.22 -54.23 92.08
C GLY A 745 32.25 -53.08 91.76
N THR A 746 31.22 -53.28 90.94
CA THR A 746 30.21 -52.26 90.62
C THR A 746 28.78 -52.77 90.81
N TYR A 747 27.83 -51.89 91.10
CA TYR A 747 26.43 -52.22 91.35
C TYR A 747 25.48 -51.16 90.78
N ALA A 748 24.24 -51.55 90.50
CA ALA A 748 23.17 -50.64 90.10
C ALA A 748 21.95 -50.87 91.00
N PHE A 749 21.65 -49.89 91.86
CA PHE A 749 20.62 -50.04 92.90
C PHE A 749 19.20 -49.66 92.42
N GLU A 750 19.09 -48.91 91.33
CA GLU A 750 17.84 -48.52 90.67
C GLU A 750 17.84 -49.03 89.23
N GLY A 751 16.64 -49.28 88.68
CA GLY A 751 16.49 -49.52 87.25
C GLY A 751 16.66 -48.23 86.46
N GLY A 752 17.02 -48.34 85.18
CA GLY A 752 17.24 -47.17 84.32
C GLY A 752 18.66 -46.60 84.42
N THR A 753 19.61 -47.33 85.01
CA THR A 753 20.99 -46.86 85.17
C THR A 753 21.80 -46.99 83.88
N GLY A 754 22.37 -45.87 83.41
CA GLY A 754 23.22 -45.86 82.22
C GLY A 754 24.57 -46.56 82.44
N ASP A 755 25.18 -46.33 83.59
CA ASP A 755 26.44 -46.95 84.00
C ASP A 755 26.34 -47.41 85.47
N CYS A 756 27.05 -48.48 85.82
CA CYS A 756 27.09 -49.00 87.17
C CYS A 756 27.91 -48.12 88.11
N LEU A 757 27.54 -48.09 89.39
CA LEU A 757 28.26 -47.38 90.44
C LEU A 757 29.35 -48.28 91.02
N ALA A 758 30.56 -47.75 91.20
CA ALA A 758 31.63 -48.47 91.88
C ALA A 758 31.29 -48.67 93.37
N ALA A 759 31.71 -49.80 93.95
CA ALA A 759 31.70 -50.00 95.39
C ALA A 759 32.51 -48.89 96.08
N ASP A 760 31.98 -48.34 97.17
CA ASP A 760 32.64 -47.33 97.99
C ASP A 760 33.82 -47.96 98.77
N PRO A 761 34.87 -47.19 99.10
CA PRO A 761 35.92 -47.67 100.01
C PRO A 761 35.34 -48.20 101.33
N GLY A 762 35.86 -49.32 101.80
CA GLY A 762 35.32 -50.10 102.91
C GLY A 762 34.20 -51.07 102.53
N TYR A 763 33.78 -51.09 101.25
CA TYR A 763 32.77 -51.99 100.72
C TYR A 763 33.31 -52.78 99.52
N TYR A 764 32.67 -53.90 99.21
CA TYR A 764 32.98 -54.74 98.07
C TYR A 764 31.71 -55.25 97.39
N VAL A 765 31.83 -55.60 96.11
CA VAL A 765 30.76 -56.23 95.32
C VAL A 765 31.31 -57.49 94.64
N PRO A 766 30.99 -58.69 95.13
CA PRO A 766 31.65 -59.91 94.65
C PRO A 766 31.09 -60.45 93.33
N ASP A 767 29.80 -60.27 93.08
CA ASP A 767 29.07 -60.90 91.98
C ASP A 767 28.73 -59.91 90.87
N SER A 768 28.69 -60.39 89.62
CA SER A 768 28.14 -59.60 88.52
C SER A 768 26.63 -59.45 88.67
N GLY A 769 26.08 -58.30 88.31
CA GLY A 769 24.64 -58.05 88.39
C GLY A 769 24.17 -57.62 89.79
N ALA A 770 25.08 -57.15 90.65
CA ALA A 770 24.74 -56.79 92.01
C ALA A 770 23.89 -55.52 92.09
N SER A 771 22.87 -55.56 92.96
CA SER A 771 22.00 -54.41 93.26
C SER A 771 22.50 -53.55 94.42
N SER A 772 23.56 -53.98 95.11
CA SER A 772 24.07 -53.34 96.33
C SER A 772 25.51 -53.76 96.60
N GLN A 773 26.21 -52.91 97.34
CA GLN A 773 27.52 -53.17 97.91
C GLN A 773 27.45 -53.77 99.32
N THR A 774 28.47 -54.56 99.70
CA THR A 774 28.59 -55.22 101.02
C THR A 774 29.77 -54.63 101.79
N ALA A 775 29.61 -54.33 103.08
CA ALA A 775 30.70 -53.77 103.89
C ALA A 775 31.77 -54.83 104.19
N CYS A 776 33.04 -54.44 104.25
CA CYS A 776 34.13 -55.30 104.76
C CYS A 776 33.89 -55.63 106.23
N GLU A 777 34.17 -56.88 106.62
CA GLU A 777 34.00 -57.32 108.00
C GLU A 777 35.12 -56.80 108.91
N VAL A 778 34.92 -56.86 110.24
CA VAL A 778 35.99 -56.52 111.19
C VAL A 778 37.21 -57.42 110.99
N GLY A 779 38.42 -56.86 111.01
CA GLY A 779 39.63 -57.60 110.65
C GLY A 779 40.01 -57.48 109.17
N GLU A 780 39.14 -56.92 108.34
CA GLU A 780 39.38 -56.62 106.92
C GLU A 780 39.24 -55.10 106.65
N HIS A 781 39.80 -54.65 105.53
CA HIS A 781 39.68 -53.28 105.02
C HIS A 781 39.72 -53.26 103.49
N GLN A 782 39.24 -52.17 102.88
CA GLN A 782 39.35 -51.97 101.44
C GLN A 782 39.50 -50.48 101.11
N PRO A 783 40.71 -49.99 100.78
CA PRO A 783 40.93 -48.58 100.53
C PRO A 783 40.46 -48.12 99.13
N ASP A 784 40.38 -49.04 98.16
CA ASP A 784 40.06 -48.70 96.77
C ASP A 784 38.54 -48.74 96.51
N SER A 785 38.06 -47.81 95.68
CA SER A 785 36.70 -47.87 95.13
C SER A 785 36.64 -48.87 93.98
N GLY A 786 35.52 -49.60 93.88
CA GLY A 786 35.29 -50.57 92.80
C GLY A 786 35.87 -51.95 93.07
N ALA A 787 36.12 -52.30 94.33
CA ALA A 787 36.76 -53.56 94.69
C ALA A 787 35.76 -54.73 94.74
N PRO A 788 36.13 -55.91 94.20
CA PRO A 788 35.28 -57.10 94.27
C PRO A 788 35.43 -57.89 95.58
N THR A 789 36.44 -57.60 96.40
CA THR A 789 36.73 -58.28 97.68
C THR A 789 37.40 -57.33 98.68
N CYS A 790 37.35 -57.68 99.96
CA CYS A 790 38.11 -56.99 101.01
C CYS A 790 39.50 -57.60 101.22
N LEU A 791 40.40 -56.84 101.86
CA LEU A 791 41.77 -57.25 102.20
C LEU A 791 41.88 -57.48 103.71
N ASP A 792 42.53 -58.56 104.13
CA ASP A 792 42.86 -58.78 105.55
C ASP A 792 43.78 -57.66 106.07
N ASN A 793 43.60 -57.26 107.34
CA ASN A 793 44.54 -56.35 107.99
C ASN A 793 45.94 -56.97 108.08
N GLU A 794 46.96 -56.16 107.82
CA GLU A 794 48.34 -56.59 107.88
C GLU A 794 48.82 -56.77 109.32
N ILE A 795 49.91 -57.52 109.49
CA ILE A 795 50.56 -57.71 110.79
C ILE A 795 50.91 -56.34 111.39
N GLY A 796 50.65 -56.17 112.69
CA GLY A 796 50.83 -54.90 113.39
C GLY A 796 49.66 -53.92 113.24
N HIS A 797 48.62 -54.24 112.47
CA HIS A 797 47.42 -53.43 112.29
C HIS A 797 46.13 -54.17 112.67
N TYR A 798 45.04 -53.43 112.87
CA TYR A 798 43.71 -53.96 113.16
C TYR A 798 42.60 -53.05 112.62
N THR A 799 41.38 -53.56 112.52
CA THR A 799 40.15 -52.80 112.29
C THR A 799 39.09 -53.35 113.23
N ASP A 800 38.40 -52.47 113.94
CA ASP A 800 37.42 -52.82 114.98
C ASP A 800 35.98 -52.54 114.56
N GLN A 801 35.76 -52.02 113.35
CA GLN A 801 34.45 -51.69 112.79
C GLN A 801 34.29 -52.27 111.38
N THR A 802 33.09 -52.72 111.04
CA THR A 802 32.75 -53.12 109.67
C THR A 802 32.72 -51.90 108.76
N GLY A 803 33.11 -52.06 107.50
CA GLY A 803 33.10 -50.97 106.52
C GLY A 803 34.31 -50.03 106.63
N THR A 804 35.38 -50.45 107.31
CA THR A 804 36.61 -49.66 107.41
C THR A 804 37.38 -49.69 106.10
N ALA A 805 37.65 -48.52 105.53
CA ALA A 805 38.47 -48.40 104.33
C ALA A 805 39.98 -48.61 104.62
N GLU A 806 40.44 -48.19 105.80
CA GLU A 806 41.84 -48.17 106.19
C GLU A 806 42.07 -48.97 107.47
N GLN A 807 43.21 -49.66 107.55
CA GLN A 807 43.65 -50.41 108.72
C GLN A 807 44.35 -49.51 109.76
N ILE A 808 44.17 -49.81 111.05
CA ILE A 808 44.66 -49.01 112.18
C ILE A 808 45.94 -49.65 112.77
N PRO A 809 47.10 -48.94 112.85
CA PRO A 809 48.31 -49.50 113.43
C PRO A 809 48.21 -49.67 114.95
N CYS A 810 48.78 -50.76 115.47
CA CYS A 810 48.92 -50.98 116.92
C CYS A 810 49.78 -49.89 117.56
N SER A 811 49.34 -49.32 118.69
CA SER A 811 50.06 -48.25 119.38
C SER A 811 51.32 -48.78 120.08
N PRO A 812 52.36 -47.95 120.31
CA PRO A 812 53.52 -48.35 121.11
C PRO A 812 53.10 -48.92 122.48
N GLY A 813 53.78 -49.97 122.93
CA GLY A 813 53.35 -50.78 124.08
C GLY A 813 52.38 -51.93 123.72
N THR A 814 51.84 -51.95 122.51
CA THR A 814 51.00 -53.04 121.96
C THR A 814 51.53 -53.53 120.61
N TYR A 815 51.31 -54.79 120.29
CA TYR A 815 51.74 -55.41 119.04
C TYR A 815 50.67 -56.38 118.52
N GLN A 816 50.76 -56.78 117.26
CA GLN A 816 49.93 -57.83 116.71
C GLN A 816 50.74 -58.67 115.73
N SER A 817 50.73 -59.99 115.90
CA SER A 817 51.63 -60.92 115.20
C SER A 817 50.95 -61.70 114.06
N SER A 818 49.64 -61.54 113.87
CA SER A 818 48.86 -62.24 112.83
C SER A 818 48.12 -61.26 111.92
N ILE A 819 47.75 -61.70 110.72
CA ILE A 819 46.88 -60.95 109.79
C ILE A 819 45.40 -61.07 110.20
N GLY A 820 44.55 -60.17 109.71
CA GLY A 820 43.09 -60.24 109.87
C GLY A 820 42.61 -59.91 111.29
N GLN A 821 43.39 -59.14 112.05
CA GLN A 821 43.16 -58.98 113.47
C GLN A 821 42.27 -57.78 113.77
N THR A 822 41.50 -57.88 114.85
CA THR A 822 40.50 -56.87 115.24
C THR A 822 40.93 -56.04 116.46
N ALA A 823 42.10 -56.32 117.04
CA ALA A 823 42.69 -55.60 118.16
C ALA A 823 44.19 -55.89 118.30
N CYS A 824 44.87 -55.07 119.11
CA CYS A 824 46.28 -55.24 119.46
C CYS A 824 46.47 -55.92 120.82
N ILE A 825 47.61 -56.60 121.00
CA ILE A 825 48.00 -57.33 122.20
C ILE A 825 48.99 -56.47 123.00
N GLU A 826 48.82 -56.33 124.32
CA GLU A 826 49.79 -55.61 125.16
C GLU A 826 51.13 -56.36 125.28
N ALA A 827 52.24 -55.62 125.44
CA ALA A 827 53.56 -56.22 125.66
C ALA A 827 53.65 -56.90 127.03
N ASP A 828 54.27 -58.10 127.06
CA ASP A 828 54.50 -58.89 128.26
C ASP A 828 55.54 -58.24 129.19
N PHE A 829 55.43 -58.54 130.50
CA PHE A 829 56.40 -58.08 131.49
C PHE A 829 57.83 -58.54 131.14
N GLY A 830 58.76 -57.59 131.11
CA GLY A 830 60.15 -57.83 130.73
C GLY A 830 60.42 -57.64 129.23
N PHE A 831 59.43 -57.25 128.44
CA PHE A 831 59.56 -56.86 127.04
C PHE A 831 59.11 -55.41 126.81
N HIS A 832 59.49 -54.85 125.68
CA HIS A 832 59.24 -53.48 125.27
C HIS A 832 58.84 -53.45 123.79
N VAL A 833 57.88 -52.60 123.42
CA VAL A 833 57.42 -52.41 122.02
C VAL A 833 57.54 -50.92 121.68
N PRO A 834 58.60 -50.52 120.97
CA PRO A 834 58.93 -49.10 120.84
C PRO A 834 58.21 -48.36 119.72
N TYR A 835 57.64 -49.05 118.72
CA TYR A 835 57.07 -48.42 117.52
C TYR A 835 55.60 -48.81 117.30
N SER A 836 54.83 -47.90 116.69
CA SER A 836 53.49 -48.22 116.21
C SER A 836 53.56 -49.20 115.03
N GLY A 837 52.57 -50.09 114.90
CA GLY A 837 52.56 -51.10 113.85
C GLY A 837 53.50 -52.29 114.11
N SER A 838 53.91 -52.49 115.37
CA SER A 838 54.88 -53.55 115.69
C SER A 838 54.28 -54.95 115.57
N ALA A 839 55.02 -55.85 114.92
CA ALA A 839 54.66 -57.26 114.75
C ALA A 839 54.95 -58.15 115.98
N GLY A 840 55.69 -57.61 116.96
CA GLY A 840 56.21 -58.37 118.10
C GLY A 840 56.83 -57.48 119.18
N GLN A 841 57.26 -58.11 120.26
CA GLN A 841 57.85 -57.47 121.45
C GLN A 841 59.33 -57.83 121.64
N ILE A 842 60.11 -56.91 122.21
CA ILE A 842 61.59 -57.03 122.35
C ILE A 842 61.97 -57.12 123.84
N PRO A 843 62.81 -58.09 124.27
CA PRO A 843 63.20 -58.20 125.70
C PRO A 843 63.93 -56.95 126.23
N CYS A 844 63.60 -56.51 127.44
CA CYS A 844 64.31 -55.44 128.15
C CYS A 844 65.72 -55.88 128.59
N SER A 845 66.72 -55.02 128.41
CA SER A 845 68.09 -55.29 128.87
C SER A 845 68.24 -55.13 130.39
N PRO A 846 69.14 -55.87 131.06
CA PRO A 846 69.37 -55.73 132.50
C PRO A 846 69.70 -54.28 132.89
N GLY A 847 68.94 -53.71 133.83
CA GLY A 847 69.08 -52.32 134.29
C GLY A 847 68.17 -51.30 133.58
N THR A 848 67.28 -51.74 132.69
CA THR A 848 66.31 -50.87 131.99
C THR A 848 64.86 -51.32 132.27
N TYR A 849 63.90 -50.39 132.24
CA TYR A 849 62.46 -50.67 132.26
C TYR A 849 61.76 -49.78 131.22
N GLN A 850 60.72 -50.29 130.56
CA GLN A 850 59.77 -49.45 129.84
C GLN A 850 58.70 -49.02 130.85
N SER A 851 58.48 -47.71 131.01
CA SER A 851 57.29 -47.22 131.70
C SER A 851 56.08 -47.54 130.82
N SER A 852 55.05 -48.12 131.44
CA SER A 852 53.73 -48.36 130.84
C SER A 852 53.27 -47.16 130.01
#